data_AF-A0A9R0Q9B9-F1
#
_entry.id   AF-A0A9R0Q9B9-F1
#
_cell.length_a   1.000
_cell.length_b   1.000
_cell.length_c   1.000
_cell.angle_alpha   90.00
_cell.angle_beta   90.00
_cell.angle_gamma   90.00
#
_symmetry.space_group_name_H-M   'P 1'
#
loop_
_entity.id
_entity.type
_entity.pdbx_description
1 polymer ?
#
loop_
_entity_poly.entity_id
_entity_poly.type
_entity_poly.pdbx_seq_one_letter_code
_entity_poly.pdbx_strand_id
1 'polypeptide(L)'
;MATAPHLAFHLPFPFPFPSTSRPPPRALAPPPPRRAPLRLAAGRRFRPPTADDEPPEAAEDSSHGLNRYDQLARHVERARKRQQADQPEVTADHPLFSSPPPAPAGGSYDPDDEFFDEIDRAIAEKREEFTRRGLIKPTPPPPPEVDVPADELSPEEAIDLDEIRRLQGLSVASVADEEDDEAEEEYGDEGLPLDEDGEAFDVADELGLEGDRIRQPAFRMTLAELLDESKLVPVAVTGDQDVALSGVQNDATLVAAGDLFVCVGESGLAGLTEADKRGAVAVVADQDVDIEGTLACRALVIVDDITAALRVLPACLYRRPSKDMAVIGITGTDGVTTTSHLVKAMYEAMGVRTGMVGVLGAYAFGSNKLDAQPAASGDSMAVQKLMATMLHNGAEAVVLETTTDEMLPSGVDSEIDYDIAVLTNVRHANLEASMTYEGYMSSMASLFSRMVDPERHRKVVNIDDPSAPFFAAQGGHGVPVVTYSFENKKADVHTLKYQLSLFETEVLVQTPHGILEISSGLLGRDNIYNILATVAVGVAVGAPLEDIVKGIEEVDAIPGRCELIDEEQAFGVIIDHARTPEALSRLLDSVKELGPRRIVTVVGCCGEKERGKRPMMTKIAAEKSDVVMLTSDNPASEDPLDILDDMLSGVGWTMEEYLKHGANDYYPPLPNGHRLFLHDIRRVAVRAAVAMGEQGDVVVVTGKGNDTYQMEGDKKEFFDDREECREALQYVDQLHRSGIDTSEFPWRYVSF
;
A
#
# COMPACT_ATOMS: atom_id res chain seq x y z
N MET A 1 -33.97 -31.30 51.53
CA MET A 1 -35.34 -31.45 51.01
C MET A 1 -35.22 -31.71 49.51
N ALA A 2 -35.20 -32.98 49.11
CA ALA A 2 -36.28 -33.68 48.39
C ALA A 2 -36.29 -33.28 46.90
N THR A 3 -36.19 -34.14 45.88
CA THR A 3 -36.36 -35.60 45.74
C THR A 3 -35.95 -35.98 44.30
N ALA A 4 -35.28 -37.12 44.11
CA ALA A 4 -35.28 -37.88 42.84
C ALA A 4 -36.56 -38.75 42.76
N PRO A 5 -36.96 -39.35 41.61
CA PRO A 5 -36.34 -40.63 41.21
C PRO A 5 -36.33 -41.02 39.69
N HIS A 6 -35.53 -42.05 39.45
CA HIS A 6 -35.41 -43.04 38.36
C HIS A 6 -36.62 -43.37 37.46
N LEU A 7 -36.33 -43.82 36.22
CA LEU A 7 -36.63 -45.20 35.78
C LEU A 7 -36.02 -45.58 34.41
N ALA A 8 -35.44 -46.77 34.35
CA ALA A 8 -34.97 -47.49 33.17
C ALA A 8 -35.84 -48.73 32.94
N PHE A 9 -36.03 -49.19 31.69
CA PHE A 9 -36.50 -50.55 31.37
C PHE A 9 -36.01 -51.04 29.99
N HIS A 10 -35.74 -52.35 29.93
CA HIS A 10 -35.17 -53.14 28.83
C HIS A 10 -36.24 -53.95 28.04
N LEU A 11 -36.09 -54.02 26.69
CA LEU A 11 -36.29 -55.15 25.70
C LEU A 11 -37.68 -55.83 25.52
N PRO A 12 -38.01 -56.67 24.47
CA PRO A 12 -37.38 -57.02 23.14
C PRO A 12 -38.31 -57.26 21.87
N PHE A 13 -37.71 -57.31 20.63
CA PHE A 13 -38.01 -58.07 19.34
C PHE A 13 -39.41 -58.02 18.59
N PRO A 14 -39.58 -58.47 17.30
CA PRO A 14 -38.82 -58.29 16.02
C PRO A 14 -39.65 -58.12 14.67
N PHE A 15 -38.96 -57.73 13.55
CA PHE A 15 -39.21 -57.89 12.07
C PHE A 15 -40.41 -57.21 11.35
N PRO A 16 -40.44 -57.03 9.97
CA PRO A 16 -39.52 -57.45 8.89
C PRO A 16 -39.10 -56.37 7.83
N PHE A 17 -38.17 -56.77 6.95
CA PHE A 17 -37.59 -56.07 5.78
C PHE A 17 -38.57 -55.68 4.66
N PRO A 18 -38.17 -54.75 3.77
CA PRO A 18 -38.17 -55.11 2.34
C PRO A 18 -36.84 -54.80 1.62
N SER A 19 -36.53 -55.71 0.70
CA SER A 19 -35.42 -55.68 -0.25
C SER A 19 -35.68 -54.73 -1.42
N THR A 20 -34.73 -53.86 -1.74
CA THR A 20 -34.55 -53.33 -3.10
C THR A 20 -33.07 -53.32 -3.47
N SER A 21 -32.80 -53.92 -4.62
CA SER A 21 -31.50 -54.11 -5.24
C SER A 21 -30.83 -52.79 -5.62
N ARG A 22 -29.62 -52.53 -5.10
CA ARG A 22 -28.70 -51.50 -5.62
C ARG A 22 -28.01 -52.00 -6.90
N PRO A 23 -27.86 -51.16 -7.94
CA PRO A 23 -26.93 -51.44 -9.04
C PRO A 23 -25.47 -51.25 -8.57
N PRO A 24 -24.48 -51.88 -9.23
CA PRO A 24 -23.08 -51.80 -8.82
C PRO A 24 -22.52 -50.37 -9.05
N PRO A 25 -21.57 -49.90 -8.21
CA PRO A 25 -20.95 -48.60 -8.40
C PRO A 25 -20.04 -48.62 -9.63
N ARG A 26 -20.19 -47.62 -10.51
CA ARG A 26 -19.19 -47.26 -11.51
C ARG A 26 -17.89 -46.89 -10.78
N ALA A 27 -16.77 -47.45 -11.22
CA ALA A 27 -15.45 -47.07 -10.75
C ALA A 27 -15.22 -45.57 -11.05
N LEU A 28 -15.18 -44.76 -10.00
CA LEU A 28 -14.69 -43.38 -10.05
C LEU A 28 -13.17 -43.45 -10.20
N ALA A 29 -12.64 -42.72 -11.19
CA ALA A 29 -11.21 -42.48 -11.32
C ALA A 29 -10.65 -41.86 -10.03
N PRO A 30 -9.42 -42.19 -9.61
CA PRO A 30 -8.83 -41.58 -8.43
C PRO A 30 -8.69 -40.07 -8.63
N PRO A 31 -8.93 -39.25 -7.59
CA PRO A 31 -8.68 -37.81 -7.67
C PRO A 31 -7.18 -37.55 -7.87
N PRO A 32 -6.80 -36.43 -8.52
CA PRO A 32 -5.40 -36.03 -8.64
C PRO A 32 -4.78 -35.81 -7.25
N PRO A 33 -3.45 -35.96 -7.10
CA PRO A 33 -2.79 -35.84 -5.81
C PRO A 33 -2.90 -34.39 -5.30
N ARG A 34 -3.51 -34.24 -4.12
CA ARG A 34 -3.55 -32.98 -3.37
C ARG A 34 -2.15 -32.69 -2.82
N ARG A 35 -1.59 -31.51 -3.13
CA ARG A 35 -0.33 -31.04 -2.55
C ARG A 35 -0.60 -30.57 -1.11
N ALA A 36 0.18 -31.11 -0.18
CA ALA A 36 0.40 -30.52 1.14
C ALA A 36 0.98 -29.11 0.98
N PRO A 37 0.85 -28.20 1.96
CA PRO A 37 1.58 -26.94 1.94
C PRO A 37 3.05 -27.28 1.74
N LEU A 38 3.75 -26.52 0.90
CA LEU A 38 5.10 -26.76 0.38
C LEU A 38 6.09 -27.13 1.51
N ARG A 39 6.04 -28.38 1.97
CA ARG A 39 7.11 -29.03 2.72
C ARG A 39 8.13 -29.34 1.65
N LEU A 40 9.20 -28.54 1.63
CA LEU A 40 10.39 -28.73 0.81
C LEU A 40 10.67 -30.24 0.64
N ALA A 41 10.59 -30.70 -0.61
CA ALA A 41 11.02 -32.04 -0.96
C ALA A 41 12.53 -32.13 -0.68
N ALA A 42 12.91 -32.86 0.37
CA ALA A 42 14.29 -33.18 0.69
C ALA A 42 14.92 -33.95 -0.47
N GLY A 43 15.66 -33.26 -1.34
CA GLY A 43 16.01 -33.84 -2.64
C GLY A 43 17.15 -33.19 -3.42
N ARG A 44 18.12 -32.54 -2.78
CA ARG A 44 19.43 -32.28 -3.41
C ARG A 44 20.55 -32.55 -2.41
N ARG A 45 21.12 -33.76 -2.49
CA ARG A 45 22.37 -34.09 -1.79
C ARG A 45 23.51 -33.38 -2.51
N PHE A 46 23.93 -32.24 -1.98
CA PHE A 46 25.24 -31.68 -2.30
C PHE A 46 26.29 -32.56 -1.59
N ARG A 47 27.19 -33.16 -2.36
CA ARG A 47 28.29 -33.97 -1.85
C ARG A 47 29.47 -33.01 -1.63
N PRO A 48 30.00 -32.84 -0.41
CA PRO A 48 31.14 -31.94 -0.20
C PRO A 48 32.38 -32.51 -0.90
N PRO A 49 33.25 -31.67 -1.50
CA PRO A 49 34.54 -32.14 -1.96
C PRO A 49 35.42 -32.52 -0.76
N THR A 50 36.25 -33.53 -0.97
CA THR A 50 37.18 -34.09 0.01
C THR A 50 38.21 -33.07 0.47
N ALA A 51 38.45 -33.04 1.78
CA ALA A 51 39.55 -32.33 2.41
C ALA A 51 40.89 -32.86 1.88
N ASP A 52 41.58 -32.06 1.10
CA ASP A 52 43.03 -32.10 0.83
C ASP A 52 43.32 -30.97 -0.16
N ASP A 53 43.23 -29.72 0.30
CA ASP A 53 43.87 -28.52 -0.26
C ASP A 53 43.50 -27.32 0.64
N GLU A 54 44.03 -27.29 1.86
CA GLU A 54 43.97 -26.12 2.73
C GLU A 54 44.96 -25.04 2.22
N PRO A 55 44.51 -23.82 1.90
CA PRO A 55 45.41 -22.68 1.80
C PRO A 55 45.93 -22.32 3.20
N PRO A 56 47.16 -21.77 3.33
CA PRO A 56 47.80 -21.60 4.61
C PRO A 56 46.97 -20.70 5.53
N GLU A 57 46.84 -21.13 6.79
CA GLU A 57 46.18 -20.39 7.89
C GLU A 57 46.54 -18.91 7.85
N ALA A 58 45.54 -18.07 7.58
CA ALA A 58 45.62 -16.65 7.87
C ALA A 58 45.63 -16.49 9.40
N ALA A 59 46.57 -15.70 9.90
CA ALA A 59 46.76 -15.46 11.32
C ALA A 59 45.44 -15.06 12.00
N GLU A 60 45.19 -15.64 13.19
CA GLU A 60 44.10 -15.30 14.10
C GLU A 60 43.96 -13.78 14.22
N ASP A 61 42.95 -13.20 13.56
CA ASP A 61 42.58 -11.80 13.76
C ASP A 61 41.74 -11.74 15.03
N SER A 62 42.39 -11.36 16.12
CA SER A 62 41.77 -11.09 17.41
C SER A 62 40.85 -9.88 17.30
N SER A 63 39.59 -10.08 16.90
CA SER A 63 38.58 -9.04 16.74
C SER A 63 37.84 -8.72 18.04
N HIS A 64 38.58 -8.60 19.14
CA HIS A 64 38.18 -7.76 20.27
C HIS A 64 39.08 -6.52 20.27
N GLY A 65 38.64 -5.44 19.61
CA GLY A 65 39.34 -4.16 19.75
C GLY A 65 39.16 -3.11 18.65
N LEU A 66 38.34 -3.30 17.62
CA LEU A 66 38.11 -2.26 16.63
C LEU A 66 36.95 -1.35 17.06
N ASN A 67 37.20 -0.03 17.05
CA ASN A 67 36.19 0.99 17.34
C ASN A 67 35.20 1.09 16.15
N ARG A 68 33.94 1.42 16.45
CA ARG A 68 32.79 1.55 15.54
C ARG A 68 33.11 2.33 14.24
N TYR A 69 34.01 3.32 14.32
CA TYR A 69 34.46 4.11 13.17
C TYR A 69 35.19 3.31 12.08
N ASP A 70 35.99 2.30 12.45
CA ASP A 70 36.76 1.51 11.47
C ASP A 70 35.88 0.48 10.73
N GLN A 71 34.77 0.07 11.35
CA GLN A 71 33.77 -0.80 10.75
C GLN A 71 32.89 -0.03 9.76
N LEU A 72 32.51 1.20 10.13
CA LEU A 72 31.78 2.13 9.27
C LEU A 72 32.60 2.51 8.03
N ALA A 73 33.90 2.81 8.20
CA ALA A 73 34.80 3.14 7.09
C ALA A 73 34.86 2.05 6.00
N ARG A 74 34.75 0.78 6.39
CA ARG A 74 34.74 -0.36 5.45
C ARG A 74 33.40 -0.52 4.73
N HIS A 75 32.28 -0.16 5.36
CA HIS A 75 30.97 -0.13 4.72
C HIS A 75 30.87 0.99 3.69
N VAL A 76 31.35 2.19 4.05
CA VAL A 76 31.45 3.37 3.18
C VAL A 76 32.32 3.08 1.95
N GLU A 77 33.42 2.34 2.11
CA GLU A 77 34.31 1.99 1.00
C GLU A 77 33.68 0.98 0.01
N ARG A 78 32.75 0.13 0.47
CA ARG A 78 31.96 -0.77 -0.39
C ARG A 78 30.84 -0.04 -1.11
N ALA A 79 30.17 0.90 -0.44
CA ALA A 79 29.13 1.74 -1.02
C ALA A 79 29.71 2.66 -2.12
N ARG A 80 30.86 3.28 -1.87
CA ARG A 80 31.58 4.12 -2.85
C ARG A 80 31.98 3.40 -4.13
N LYS A 81 32.35 2.12 -4.05
CA LYS A 81 32.69 1.32 -5.24
C LYS A 81 31.47 0.94 -6.08
N ARG A 82 30.27 0.91 -5.50
CA ARG A 82 29.02 0.67 -6.20
C ARG A 82 28.50 1.96 -6.88
N GLN A 83 28.60 3.10 -6.19
CA GLN A 83 28.16 4.39 -6.73
C GLN A 83 29.02 4.94 -7.87
N GLN A 84 30.31 4.59 -7.96
CA GLN A 84 31.18 5.05 -9.07
C GLN A 84 30.94 4.31 -10.39
N ALA A 85 30.13 3.24 -10.39
CA ALA A 85 29.84 2.45 -11.60
C ALA A 85 28.63 2.97 -12.38
N ASP A 86 27.73 3.74 -11.74
CA ASP A 86 26.39 4.02 -12.26
C ASP A 86 25.99 5.50 -12.11
N GLN A 87 26.55 6.43 -12.91
CA GLN A 87 25.82 7.64 -13.38
C GLN A 87 26.62 8.58 -14.30
N PRO A 88 26.00 9.08 -15.39
CA PRO A 88 26.39 10.31 -16.10
C PRO A 88 25.49 11.52 -15.73
N GLU A 89 26.09 12.72 -15.74
CA GLU A 89 25.49 14.04 -15.40
C GLU A 89 24.64 14.67 -16.53
N VAL A 90 23.64 15.53 -16.19
CA VAL A 90 23.42 16.94 -16.65
C VAL A 90 22.01 17.47 -16.28
N THR A 91 21.91 18.80 -16.24
CA THR A 91 21.12 19.80 -15.48
C THR A 91 19.81 20.39 -16.09
N ALA A 92 18.86 20.76 -15.19
CA ALA A 92 18.10 22.03 -14.98
C ALA A 92 16.86 22.55 -15.81
N ASP A 93 15.80 22.90 -15.03
CA ASP A 93 14.87 24.09 -14.99
C ASP A 93 13.51 24.28 -15.79
N HIS A 94 12.36 24.14 -15.06
CA HIS A 94 11.12 24.98 -14.80
C HIS A 94 10.44 25.95 -15.85
N PRO A 95 9.21 26.58 -15.63
CA PRO A 95 8.00 26.33 -14.77
C PRO A 95 6.55 26.70 -15.34
N LEU A 96 5.45 26.29 -14.61
CA LEU A 96 4.10 26.87 -14.22
C LEU A 96 3.17 27.72 -15.18
N PHE A 97 1.80 27.79 -15.18
CA PHE A 97 0.71 28.03 -14.17
C PHE A 97 -0.75 27.77 -14.76
N SER A 98 -1.70 27.10 -14.04
CA SER A 98 -3.04 27.47 -13.42
C SER A 98 -4.36 27.73 -14.22
N SER A 99 -5.35 26.82 -14.03
CA SER A 99 -6.78 26.86 -13.52
C SER A 99 -7.70 28.11 -13.73
N PRO A 100 -9.08 28.08 -13.68
CA PRO A 100 -9.93 27.45 -12.61
C PRO A 100 -11.45 27.10 -13.04
N PRO A 101 -12.51 27.06 -12.16
CA PRO A 101 -13.51 25.95 -11.93
C PRO A 101 -15.00 26.46 -11.91
N PRO A 102 -16.02 26.09 -11.05
CA PRO A 102 -16.36 24.94 -10.12
C PRO A 102 -17.91 24.58 -10.03
N ALA A 103 -18.36 23.81 -9.00
CA ALA A 103 -19.63 23.74 -8.17
C ALA A 103 -20.59 22.50 -8.35
N PRO A 104 -21.65 22.22 -7.51
CA PRO A 104 -22.02 22.56 -6.12
C PRO A 104 -22.41 21.31 -5.24
N ALA A 105 -23.13 21.54 -4.11
CA ALA A 105 -23.22 20.76 -2.86
C ALA A 105 -24.49 19.89 -2.58
N GLY A 106 -24.44 18.98 -1.57
CA GLY A 106 -25.63 18.52 -0.83
C GLY A 106 -25.51 17.32 0.17
N GLY A 107 -25.85 17.56 1.46
CA GLY A 107 -26.43 16.61 2.48
C GLY A 107 -25.47 15.74 3.33
N SER A 108 -25.76 15.22 4.54
CA SER A 108 -26.76 15.41 5.63
C SER A 108 -26.34 14.61 6.90
N TYR A 109 -26.57 15.18 8.10
CA TYR A 109 -26.29 14.83 9.53
C TYR A 109 -26.24 13.36 10.09
N ASP A 110 -25.22 13.06 10.93
CA ASP A 110 -25.10 11.94 11.91
C ASP A 110 -24.50 12.41 13.30
N PRO A 111 -24.94 11.93 14.49
CA PRO A 111 -24.48 12.37 15.83
C PRO A 111 -22.99 12.32 16.23
N ASP A 112 -22.09 11.64 15.52
CA ASP A 112 -20.62 11.85 15.72
C ASP A 112 -20.12 13.09 14.97
N ASP A 113 -20.89 13.53 13.95
CA ASP A 113 -20.77 14.87 13.40
C ASP A 113 -21.13 15.91 14.48
N GLU A 114 -21.94 15.64 15.52
CA GLU A 114 -22.15 16.68 16.55
C GLU A 114 -20.84 17.11 17.23
N PHE A 115 -19.85 16.22 17.43
CA PHE A 115 -18.59 16.62 18.05
C PHE A 115 -17.70 17.44 17.09
N PHE A 116 -17.53 16.96 15.86
CA PHE A 116 -16.72 17.64 14.85
C PHE A 116 -17.45 18.86 14.27
N ASP A 117 -18.75 18.81 14.03
CA ASP A 117 -19.62 19.93 13.67
C ASP A 117 -19.74 20.94 14.81
N GLU A 118 -19.72 20.56 16.09
CA GLU A 118 -19.68 21.53 17.18
C GLU A 118 -18.38 22.32 17.17
N ILE A 119 -17.27 21.63 16.92
CA ILE A 119 -15.94 22.25 16.77
C ILE A 119 -15.91 23.10 15.50
N ASP A 120 -16.37 22.59 14.37
CA ASP A 120 -16.41 23.30 13.08
C ASP A 120 -17.36 24.49 13.13
N ARG A 121 -18.50 24.38 13.83
CA ARG A 121 -19.43 25.49 14.12
C ARG A 121 -18.78 26.52 15.05
N ALA A 122 -18.07 26.10 16.09
CA ALA A 122 -17.37 27.01 17.00
C ALA A 122 -16.23 27.77 16.27
N ILE A 123 -15.49 27.09 15.39
CA ILE A 123 -14.46 27.67 14.52
C ILE A 123 -15.11 28.63 13.53
N ALA A 124 -16.20 28.24 12.86
CA ALA A 124 -16.93 29.07 11.92
C ALA A 124 -17.52 30.33 12.58
N GLU A 125 -18.13 30.21 13.76
CA GLU A 125 -18.64 31.34 14.55
C GLU A 125 -17.52 32.32 14.96
N LYS A 126 -16.36 31.77 15.38
CA LYS A 126 -15.18 32.57 15.70
C LYS A 126 -14.63 33.29 14.47
N ARG A 127 -14.55 32.60 13.32
CA ARG A 127 -14.10 33.16 12.06
C ARG A 127 -15.05 34.23 11.53
N GLU A 128 -16.36 34.05 11.69
CA GLU A 128 -17.36 35.06 11.31
C GLU A 128 -17.28 36.29 12.22
N GLU A 129 -17.07 36.09 13.52
CA GLU A 129 -16.81 37.16 14.49
C GLU A 129 -15.57 37.98 14.08
N PHE A 130 -14.49 37.31 13.67
CA PHE A 130 -13.25 37.96 13.24
C PHE A 130 -13.36 38.63 11.86
N THR A 131 -14.13 38.05 10.93
CA THR A 131 -14.45 38.66 9.64
C THR A 131 -15.27 39.95 9.84
N ARG A 132 -16.26 39.95 10.75
CA ARG A 132 -17.03 41.14 11.13
C ARG A 132 -16.17 42.23 11.78
N ARG A 133 -15.10 41.85 12.47
CA ARG A 133 -14.11 42.77 13.06
C ARG A 133 -13.05 43.23 12.05
N GLY A 134 -13.06 42.73 10.82
CA GLY A 134 -12.10 43.08 9.76
C GLY A 134 -10.71 42.48 9.96
N LEU A 135 -10.59 41.43 10.79
CA LEU A 135 -9.31 40.80 11.15
C LEU A 135 -8.92 39.67 10.19
N ILE A 136 -9.92 39.03 9.55
CA ILE A 136 -9.75 37.96 8.55
C ILE A 136 -10.50 38.39 7.28
N LYS A 137 -9.93 38.09 6.11
CA LYS A 137 -10.62 38.34 4.83
C LYS A 137 -11.78 37.35 4.67
N PRO A 138 -12.94 37.79 4.17
CA PRO A 138 -14.04 36.86 3.90
C PRO A 138 -13.58 35.82 2.88
N THR A 139 -13.95 34.56 3.10
CA THR A 139 -13.69 33.48 2.16
C THR A 139 -14.28 33.88 0.79
N PRO A 140 -13.51 33.81 -0.30
CA PRO A 140 -14.04 34.09 -1.62
C PRO A 140 -15.18 33.10 -1.91
N PRO A 141 -16.28 33.52 -2.56
CA PRO A 141 -17.29 32.58 -3.00
C PRO A 141 -16.64 31.56 -3.94
N PRO A 142 -17.12 30.30 -3.98
CA PRO A 142 -16.72 29.40 -5.03
C PRO A 142 -16.97 30.10 -6.38
N PRO A 143 -16.06 29.98 -7.36
CA PRO A 143 -16.28 30.54 -8.69
C PRO A 143 -17.60 30.03 -9.33
N PRO A 144 -18.10 30.64 -10.41
CA PRO A 144 -19.35 30.19 -11.03
C PRO A 144 -19.12 29.05 -12.03
N GLU A 145 -20.00 28.03 -12.03
CA GLU A 145 -20.12 27.03 -13.12
C GLU A 145 -20.31 27.76 -14.46
N VAL A 146 -19.45 27.50 -15.44
CA VAL A 146 -19.65 28.01 -16.81
C VAL A 146 -20.22 26.91 -17.69
N ASP A 147 -21.55 26.87 -17.77
CA ASP A 147 -22.30 26.19 -18.83
C ASP A 147 -22.23 27.04 -20.12
N VAL A 148 -21.68 26.50 -21.21
CA VAL A 148 -21.82 27.09 -22.55
C VAL A 148 -22.65 26.14 -23.42
N PRO A 149 -23.88 26.50 -23.81
CA PRO A 149 -24.64 25.74 -24.79
C PRO A 149 -23.95 25.77 -26.15
N ALA A 150 -23.88 24.60 -26.79
CA ALA A 150 -23.57 24.50 -28.20
C ALA A 150 -24.67 25.19 -29.02
N ASP A 151 -24.27 26.27 -29.72
CA ASP A 151 -24.89 26.89 -30.90
C ASP A 151 -24.92 28.42 -30.76
N GLU A 152 -23.82 29.08 -31.13
CA GLU A 152 -23.77 30.44 -31.74
C GLU A 152 -22.30 30.87 -31.94
N LEU A 153 -21.68 30.47 -33.06
CA LEU A 153 -20.40 31.04 -33.52
C LEU A 153 -20.67 32.03 -34.67
N SER A 154 -20.12 33.25 -34.59
CA SER A 154 -20.11 34.22 -35.67
C SER A 154 -18.80 34.15 -36.47
N PRO A 155 -18.82 34.41 -37.80
CA PRO A 155 -17.70 34.09 -38.69
C PRO A 155 -16.68 35.23 -38.85
N GLU A 156 -15.99 35.64 -37.77
CA GLU A 156 -14.88 36.62 -37.87
C GLU A 156 -13.57 36.23 -37.18
N GLU A 157 -13.42 34.98 -36.71
CA GLU A 157 -12.16 34.49 -36.09
C GLU A 157 -11.51 33.34 -36.89
N ALA A 158 -11.32 33.54 -38.20
CA ALA A 158 -10.65 32.57 -39.07
C ALA A 158 -9.50 33.20 -39.87
N ILE A 159 -8.30 33.22 -39.27
CA ILE A 159 -6.98 33.46 -39.90
C ILE A 159 -5.94 32.76 -38.98
N ASP A 160 -5.01 31.87 -39.36
CA ASP A 160 -4.71 31.04 -40.53
C ASP A 160 -3.76 29.93 -40.01
N LEU A 161 -4.16 28.65 -40.04
CA LEU A 161 -3.42 27.53 -39.40
C LEU A 161 -2.14 27.11 -40.16
N ASP A 162 -1.83 27.75 -41.28
CA ASP A 162 -0.66 27.45 -42.10
C ASP A 162 0.60 28.27 -41.70
N GLU A 163 0.47 29.31 -40.89
CA GLU A 163 1.61 30.07 -40.35
C GLU A 163 2.24 29.39 -39.12
N ILE A 164 1.45 28.63 -38.36
CA ILE A 164 1.90 27.86 -37.19
C ILE A 164 2.70 26.62 -37.62
N ARG A 165 2.35 25.98 -38.74
CA ARG A 165 3.09 24.82 -39.27
C ARG A 165 4.46 25.16 -39.85
N ARG A 166 4.74 26.42 -40.19
CA ARG A 166 6.08 26.88 -40.65
C ARG A 166 7.02 27.25 -39.51
N LEU A 167 6.53 27.48 -38.30
CA LEU A 167 7.34 27.94 -37.18
C LEU A 167 7.78 26.84 -36.21
N GLN A 168 7.43 25.57 -36.47
CA GLN A 168 7.96 24.41 -35.71
C GLN A 168 9.08 23.65 -36.45
N GLY A 169 9.67 24.23 -37.50
CA GLY A 169 10.63 23.55 -38.38
C GLY A 169 11.99 24.24 -38.56
N LEU A 170 12.51 24.97 -37.57
CA LEU A 170 13.81 25.64 -37.68
C LEU A 170 14.68 25.45 -36.42
N SER A 171 15.59 24.47 -36.50
CA SER A 171 16.86 24.45 -35.77
C SER A 171 17.99 24.52 -36.81
N VAL A 172 18.87 25.53 -36.75
CA VAL A 172 20.07 25.65 -37.62
C VAL A 172 21.20 26.26 -36.78
N ALA A 173 22.16 25.43 -36.33
CA ALA A 173 23.56 25.26 -36.83
C ALA A 173 24.58 25.99 -35.93
N SER A 174 25.82 25.56 -35.73
CA SER A 174 26.83 24.88 -36.57
C SER A 174 27.88 24.23 -35.63
N VAL A 175 28.72 23.26 -36.03
CA VAL A 175 30.00 23.46 -36.75
C VAL A 175 30.38 22.20 -37.56
N ALA A 176 30.84 22.46 -38.79
CA ALA A 176 31.43 21.61 -39.84
C ALA A 176 32.80 20.99 -39.43
N ASP A 177 33.48 20.03 -40.05
CA ASP A 177 33.49 19.35 -41.36
C ASP A 177 34.26 18.01 -41.13
N GLU A 178 33.96 16.96 -41.91
CA GLU A 178 34.93 16.30 -42.82
C GLU A 178 34.25 15.11 -43.53
N GLU A 179 34.49 15.07 -44.83
CA GLU A 179 33.92 14.21 -45.87
C GLU A 179 34.41 12.76 -45.75
N ASP A 180 33.57 11.78 -46.10
CA ASP A 180 33.95 10.70 -47.02
C ASP A 180 32.72 9.90 -47.48
N ASP A 181 32.64 9.75 -48.80
CA ASP A 181 31.66 9.00 -49.58
C ASP A 181 31.78 7.47 -49.38
N GLU A 182 30.67 6.73 -49.44
CA GLU A 182 30.42 5.61 -50.37
C GLU A 182 29.35 4.60 -49.88
N ALA A 183 28.48 4.23 -50.84
CA ALA A 183 27.75 2.97 -51.01
C ALA A 183 26.52 2.62 -50.15
N GLU A 184 25.34 2.76 -50.80
CA GLU A 184 24.11 2.02 -50.51
C GLU A 184 24.31 0.51 -50.79
N GLU A 185 23.98 -0.36 -49.83
CA GLU A 185 23.59 -1.75 -50.10
C GLU A 185 22.31 -2.12 -49.32
N GLU A 186 21.30 -2.44 -50.12
CA GLU A 186 19.98 -2.97 -49.78
C GLU A 186 20.11 -4.46 -49.40
N TYR A 187 19.73 -4.84 -48.18
CA TYR A 187 19.46 -6.25 -47.84
C TYR A 187 18.13 -6.39 -47.12
N GLY A 188 17.27 -7.21 -47.72
CA GLY A 188 15.91 -7.48 -47.31
C GLY A 188 15.80 -8.30 -46.02
N ASP A 189 14.67 -8.07 -45.37
CA ASP A 189 14.13 -8.75 -44.21
C ASP A 189 13.72 -10.20 -44.58
N GLU A 190 14.56 -11.18 -44.24
CA GLU A 190 14.14 -12.59 -44.16
C GLU A 190 13.82 -12.92 -42.69
N GLY A 191 12.53 -13.14 -42.43
CA GLY A 191 11.98 -13.41 -41.10
C GLY A 191 12.51 -14.70 -40.46
N LEU A 192 12.57 -14.68 -39.12
CA LEU A 192 12.98 -15.79 -38.26
C LEU A 192 12.02 -16.99 -38.38
N PRO A 193 12.48 -18.24 -38.19
CA PRO A 193 11.61 -19.42 -38.22
C PRO A 193 10.64 -19.40 -37.04
N LEU A 194 9.39 -19.79 -37.28
CA LEU A 194 8.38 -20.07 -36.25
C LEU A 194 8.36 -21.58 -35.94
N ASP A 195 8.05 -21.93 -34.70
CA ASP A 195 7.83 -23.32 -34.27
C ASP A 195 6.38 -23.81 -34.54
N GLU A 196 6.06 -25.07 -34.19
CA GLU A 196 4.79 -25.73 -34.56
C GLU A 196 3.53 -25.05 -33.97
N ASP A 197 3.70 -24.17 -32.98
CA ASP A 197 2.64 -23.38 -32.35
C ASP A 197 2.62 -21.90 -32.82
N GLY A 198 3.55 -21.49 -33.70
CA GLY A 198 3.55 -20.18 -34.35
C GLY A 198 4.23 -19.05 -33.58
N GLU A 199 5.13 -19.35 -32.64
CA GLU A 199 5.92 -18.34 -31.93
C GLU A 199 7.31 -18.14 -32.57
N ALA A 200 7.83 -16.92 -32.51
CA ALA A 200 9.14 -16.57 -33.04
C ALA A 200 10.24 -17.19 -32.17
N PHE A 201 11.17 -17.90 -32.81
CA PHE A 201 12.30 -18.54 -32.13
C PHE A 201 13.24 -17.46 -31.57
N ASP A 202 13.13 -17.17 -30.27
CA ASP A 202 13.94 -16.14 -29.62
C ASP A 202 15.24 -16.72 -29.07
N VAL A 203 16.35 -16.42 -29.73
CA VAL A 203 17.71 -16.90 -29.40
C VAL A 203 18.20 -16.31 -28.06
N ALA A 204 17.51 -15.30 -27.51
CA ALA A 204 17.84 -14.70 -26.22
C ALA A 204 17.51 -15.60 -25.01
N ASP A 205 16.49 -16.47 -25.11
CA ASP A 205 16.05 -17.35 -24.00
C ASP A 205 17.11 -18.41 -23.65
N GLU A 206 17.93 -18.87 -24.61
CA GLU A 206 18.98 -19.88 -24.37
C GLU A 206 20.27 -19.25 -23.81
N LEU A 207 20.45 -17.94 -23.96
CA LEU A 207 21.64 -17.20 -23.51
C LEU A 207 21.49 -16.56 -22.11
N GLY A 208 20.30 -16.59 -21.51
CA GLY A 208 20.05 -16.11 -20.15
C GLY A 208 20.27 -14.60 -19.96
N LEU A 209 20.02 -13.81 -21.02
CA LEU A 209 20.33 -12.37 -21.08
C LEU A 209 19.14 -11.43 -20.81
N GLU A 210 17.92 -11.93 -20.64
CA GLU A 210 16.78 -11.12 -20.16
C GLU A 210 16.51 -11.39 -18.68
N GLY A 211 17.08 -10.54 -17.81
CA GLY A 211 16.59 -10.38 -16.45
C GLY A 211 15.37 -9.46 -16.42
N ASP A 212 14.36 -9.83 -15.61
CA ASP A 212 13.41 -8.90 -14.98
C ASP A 212 12.40 -8.11 -15.86
N ARG A 213 12.00 -8.60 -17.03
CA ARG A 213 10.81 -8.03 -17.72
C ARG A 213 9.53 -8.76 -17.34
N ILE A 214 8.59 -8.03 -16.75
CA ILE A 214 7.24 -8.53 -16.45
C ILE A 214 6.49 -8.76 -17.77
N ARG A 215 6.12 -10.01 -18.04
CA ARG A 215 5.30 -10.39 -19.20
C ARG A 215 3.82 -10.31 -18.81
N GLN A 216 3.00 -9.67 -19.65
CA GLN A 216 1.55 -9.64 -19.44
C GLN A 216 0.93 -10.93 -20.00
N PRO A 217 0.22 -11.72 -19.19
CA PRO A 217 -0.46 -12.91 -19.69
C PRO A 217 -1.58 -12.56 -20.68
N ALA A 218 -1.66 -13.31 -21.77
CA ALA A 218 -2.78 -13.24 -22.70
C ALA A 218 -3.87 -14.24 -22.28
N PHE A 219 -4.91 -13.75 -21.60
CA PHE A 219 -6.08 -14.57 -21.29
C PHE A 219 -7.05 -14.58 -22.46
N ARG A 220 -7.58 -15.76 -22.78
CA ARG A 220 -8.66 -15.95 -23.73
C ARG A 220 -9.60 -17.04 -23.23
N MET A 221 -10.88 -16.70 -23.18
CA MET A 221 -11.98 -17.61 -22.87
C MET A 221 -13.22 -17.12 -23.61
N THR A 222 -14.02 -18.00 -24.17
CA THR A 222 -15.30 -17.60 -24.76
C THR A 222 -16.33 -17.27 -23.67
N LEU A 223 -17.32 -16.45 -23.99
CA LEU A 223 -18.41 -16.17 -23.03
C LEU A 223 -19.13 -17.46 -22.60
N ALA A 224 -19.36 -18.39 -23.52
CA ALA A 224 -19.96 -19.69 -23.22
C ALA A 224 -19.14 -20.50 -22.21
N GLU A 225 -17.82 -20.61 -22.41
CA GLU A 225 -16.90 -21.28 -21.48
C GLU A 225 -16.89 -20.60 -20.11
N LEU A 226 -16.87 -19.26 -20.06
CA LEU A 226 -16.87 -18.51 -18.81
C LEU A 226 -18.14 -18.75 -18.00
N LEU A 227 -19.31 -18.78 -18.65
CA LEU A 227 -20.59 -19.06 -17.99
C LEU A 227 -20.65 -20.50 -17.46
N ASP A 228 -20.14 -21.47 -18.20
CA ASP A 228 -20.09 -22.88 -17.76
C ASP A 228 -19.14 -23.06 -16.56
N GLU A 229 -17.92 -22.54 -16.64
CA GLU A 229 -16.89 -22.63 -15.59
C GLU A 229 -17.29 -21.86 -14.31
N SER A 230 -17.93 -20.70 -14.46
CA SER A 230 -18.44 -19.93 -13.32
C SER A 230 -19.64 -20.59 -12.65
N LYS A 231 -20.33 -21.52 -13.33
CA LYS A 231 -21.61 -22.11 -12.90
C LYS A 231 -22.67 -21.06 -12.58
N LEU A 232 -22.50 -19.87 -13.13
CA LEU A 232 -23.45 -18.79 -12.97
C LEU A 232 -24.65 -19.14 -13.85
N VAL A 233 -25.84 -19.13 -13.27
CA VAL A 233 -27.08 -19.46 -14.01
C VAL A 233 -27.66 -18.15 -14.53
N PRO A 234 -27.53 -17.84 -15.84
CA PRO A 234 -28.11 -16.64 -16.38
C PRO A 234 -29.65 -16.77 -16.43
N VAL A 235 -30.33 -15.66 -16.18
CA VAL A 235 -31.77 -15.49 -16.41
C VAL A 235 -32.03 -15.46 -17.92
N ALA A 236 -31.19 -14.74 -18.66
CA ALA A 236 -31.25 -14.63 -20.10
C ALA A 236 -29.84 -14.41 -20.68
N VAL A 237 -29.62 -14.91 -21.89
CA VAL A 237 -28.43 -14.63 -22.69
C VAL A 237 -28.87 -14.24 -24.10
N THR A 238 -28.42 -13.07 -24.56
CA THR A 238 -28.72 -12.53 -25.88
C THR A 238 -27.43 -12.24 -26.63
N GLY A 239 -27.37 -12.51 -27.93
CA GLY A 239 -26.17 -12.26 -28.76
C GLY A 239 -25.22 -13.45 -28.90
N ASP A 240 -23.97 -13.15 -29.25
CA ASP A 240 -22.92 -14.13 -29.59
C ASP A 240 -22.20 -14.67 -28.36
N GLN A 241 -22.44 -15.94 -28.02
CA GLN A 241 -21.81 -16.61 -26.88
C GLN A 241 -20.40 -17.13 -27.19
N ASP A 242 -19.99 -17.18 -28.46
CA ASP A 242 -18.66 -17.62 -28.88
C ASP A 242 -17.65 -16.45 -28.89
N VAL A 243 -18.08 -15.25 -28.47
CA VAL A 243 -17.21 -14.08 -28.36
C VAL A 243 -16.07 -14.34 -27.38
N ALA A 244 -14.84 -14.08 -27.83
CA ALA A 244 -13.65 -14.23 -27.01
C ALA A 244 -13.50 -13.03 -26.05
N LEU A 245 -13.26 -13.34 -24.78
CA LEU A 245 -13.03 -12.41 -23.70
C LEU A 245 -11.54 -12.42 -23.33
N SER A 246 -10.97 -11.23 -23.12
CA SER A 246 -9.57 -11.05 -22.68
C SER A 246 -9.41 -10.44 -21.29
N GLY A 247 -10.48 -9.89 -20.73
CA GLY A 247 -10.50 -9.29 -19.41
C GLY A 247 -11.93 -9.10 -18.90
N VAL A 248 -12.06 -8.62 -17.67
CA VAL A 248 -13.33 -8.27 -17.04
C VAL A 248 -13.15 -7.01 -16.21
N GLN A 249 -14.12 -6.11 -16.28
CA GLN A 249 -14.11 -4.81 -15.58
C GLN A 249 -15.51 -4.44 -15.11
N ASN A 250 -15.60 -3.73 -13.99
CA ASN A 250 -16.83 -3.10 -13.49
C ASN A 250 -16.76 -1.56 -13.51
N ASP A 251 -15.57 -0.99 -13.69
CA ASP A 251 -15.36 0.44 -13.98
C ASP A 251 -15.19 0.65 -15.48
N ALA A 252 -16.11 1.41 -16.08
CA ALA A 252 -16.10 1.69 -17.51
C ALA A 252 -14.80 2.40 -17.96
N THR A 253 -14.16 3.18 -17.09
CA THR A 253 -12.93 3.91 -17.41
C THR A 253 -11.70 3.00 -17.52
N LEU A 254 -11.77 1.77 -17.00
CA LEU A 254 -10.70 0.77 -17.03
C LEU A 254 -10.89 -0.31 -18.11
N VAL A 255 -12.01 -0.26 -18.83
CA VAL A 255 -12.31 -1.18 -19.92
C VAL A 255 -11.26 -1.07 -21.04
N ALA A 256 -10.77 -2.23 -21.47
CA ALA A 256 -9.98 -2.39 -22.68
C ALA A 256 -10.74 -3.21 -23.74
N ALA A 257 -10.27 -3.15 -24.98
CA ALA A 257 -10.86 -3.90 -26.08
C ALA A 257 -10.80 -5.41 -25.80
N GLY A 258 -11.96 -6.08 -25.89
CA GLY A 258 -12.09 -7.52 -25.60
C GLY A 258 -12.55 -7.83 -24.17
N ASP A 259 -12.78 -6.82 -23.33
CA ASP A 259 -13.24 -7.04 -21.95
C ASP A 259 -14.74 -7.34 -21.87
N LEU A 260 -15.11 -8.11 -20.84
CA LEU A 260 -16.46 -8.24 -20.34
C LEU A 260 -16.73 -7.10 -19.35
N PHE A 261 -17.79 -6.31 -19.56
CA PHE A 261 -18.20 -5.28 -18.62
C PHE A 261 -19.29 -5.80 -17.66
N VAL A 262 -19.08 -5.70 -16.35
CA VAL A 262 -20.06 -6.05 -15.32
C VAL A 262 -20.76 -4.79 -14.84
N CYS A 263 -21.99 -4.60 -15.27
CA CYS A 263 -22.81 -3.44 -15.00
C CYS A 263 -23.44 -3.53 -13.60
N VAL A 264 -22.91 -2.77 -12.64
CA VAL A 264 -23.38 -2.77 -11.24
C VAL A 264 -24.15 -1.49 -10.92
N GLY A 265 -25.43 -1.62 -10.55
CA GLY A 265 -26.26 -0.51 -10.11
C GLY A 265 -26.38 0.64 -11.13
N GLU A 266 -26.70 1.84 -10.65
CA GLU A 266 -26.90 3.02 -11.50
C GLU A 266 -25.59 3.53 -12.12
N SER A 267 -24.47 3.43 -11.40
CA SER A 267 -23.16 3.84 -11.90
C SER A 267 -22.71 2.98 -13.09
N GLY A 268 -22.89 1.65 -13.00
CA GLY A 268 -22.61 0.74 -14.11
C GLY A 268 -23.47 1.05 -15.34
N LEU A 269 -24.77 1.33 -15.14
CA LEU A 269 -25.66 1.72 -16.23
C LEU A 269 -25.21 3.01 -16.93
N ALA A 270 -24.84 4.03 -16.16
CA ALA A 270 -24.32 5.28 -16.69
C ALA A 270 -23.00 5.07 -17.47
N GLY A 271 -22.19 4.10 -17.05
CA GLY A 271 -20.92 3.74 -17.68
C GLY A 271 -21.03 2.88 -18.95
N LEU A 272 -22.19 2.30 -19.28
CA LEU A 272 -22.34 1.34 -20.39
C LEU A 272 -21.87 1.88 -21.74
N THR A 273 -22.22 3.13 -22.06
CA THR A 273 -21.83 3.75 -23.34
C THR A 273 -20.31 3.96 -23.42
N GLU A 274 -19.68 4.28 -22.29
CA GLU A 274 -18.23 4.45 -22.21
C GLU A 274 -17.50 3.10 -22.32
N ALA A 275 -18.01 2.06 -21.64
CA ALA A 275 -17.49 0.70 -21.74
C ALA A 275 -17.54 0.18 -23.19
N ASP A 276 -18.66 0.38 -23.89
CA ASP A 276 -18.81 0.02 -25.30
C ASP A 276 -17.81 0.76 -26.20
N LYS A 277 -17.68 2.08 -26.03
CA LYS A 277 -16.70 2.90 -26.78
C LYS A 277 -15.26 2.44 -26.59
N ARG A 278 -14.92 1.94 -25.40
CA ARG A 278 -13.59 1.40 -25.07
C ARG A 278 -13.38 -0.03 -25.56
N GLY A 279 -14.42 -0.68 -26.07
CA GLY A 279 -14.34 -1.97 -26.74
C GLY A 279 -14.75 -3.15 -25.86
N ALA A 280 -15.63 -2.94 -24.88
CA ALA A 280 -16.31 -4.05 -24.22
C ALA A 280 -17.03 -4.91 -25.27
N VAL A 281 -16.82 -6.22 -25.23
CA VAL A 281 -17.39 -7.14 -26.23
C VAL A 281 -18.65 -7.83 -25.73
N ALA A 282 -18.87 -7.83 -24.42
CA ALA A 282 -20.05 -8.38 -23.76
C ALA A 282 -20.36 -7.62 -22.47
N VAL A 283 -21.61 -7.70 -22.02
CA VAL A 283 -22.10 -7.08 -20.77
C VAL A 283 -22.79 -8.10 -19.89
N VAL A 284 -22.53 -8.05 -18.58
CA VAL A 284 -23.32 -8.75 -17.54
C VAL A 284 -24.07 -7.72 -16.71
N ALA A 285 -25.37 -7.91 -16.50
CA ALA A 285 -26.22 -7.02 -15.70
C ALA A 285 -27.26 -7.82 -14.89
N ASP A 286 -27.85 -7.20 -13.87
CA ASP A 286 -28.97 -7.75 -13.08
C ASP A 286 -30.35 -7.20 -13.45
N GLN A 287 -30.38 -6.36 -14.49
CA GLN A 287 -31.60 -5.73 -15.00
C GLN A 287 -31.55 -5.66 -16.52
N ASP A 288 -32.72 -5.53 -17.15
CA ASP A 288 -32.81 -5.44 -18.60
C ASP A 288 -32.06 -4.18 -19.10
N VAL A 289 -31.08 -4.41 -19.98
CA VAL A 289 -30.31 -3.35 -20.66
C VAL A 289 -30.64 -3.42 -22.15
N ASP A 290 -31.03 -2.28 -22.72
CA ASP A 290 -31.33 -2.20 -24.16
C ASP A 290 -30.04 -2.11 -24.98
N ILE A 291 -29.54 -3.27 -25.39
CA ILE A 291 -28.34 -3.39 -26.24
C ILE A 291 -28.71 -3.39 -27.72
N GLU A 292 -29.94 -3.76 -28.08
CA GLU A 292 -30.40 -3.81 -29.47
C GLU A 292 -30.72 -2.40 -30.01
N GLY A 293 -29.68 -1.67 -30.38
CA GLY A 293 -29.78 -0.37 -31.07
C GLY A 293 -28.93 0.75 -30.50
N THR A 294 -28.34 0.54 -29.31
CA THR A 294 -27.60 1.58 -28.56
C THR A 294 -26.13 1.25 -28.32
N LEU A 295 -25.76 -0.03 -28.29
CA LEU A 295 -24.41 -0.50 -27.96
C LEU A 295 -23.90 -1.48 -29.04
N ALA A 296 -22.60 -1.48 -29.32
CA ALA A 296 -21.94 -2.39 -30.26
C ALA A 296 -21.50 -3.72 -29.64
N CYS A 297 -21.67 -3.88 -28.31
CA CYS A 297 -21.46 -5.13 -27.58
C CYS A 297 -22.15 -6.33 -28.28
N ARG A 298 -21.43 -7.45 -28.35
CA ARG A 298 -21.88 -8.64 -29.09
C ARG A 298 -22.78 -9.56 -28.28
N ALA A 299 -22.76 -9.44 -26.95
CA ALA A 299 -23.56 -10.27 -26.06
C ALA A 299 -24.00 -9.55 -24.77
N LEU A 300 -25.14 -9.99 -24.24
CA LEU A 300 -25.72 -9.60 -22.95
C LEU A 300 -26.02 -10.85 -22.12
N VAL A 301 -25.62 -10.82 -20.87
CA VAL A 301 -26.00 -11.82 -19.86
C VAL A 301 -26.76 -11.13 -18.74
N ILE A 302 -27.99 -11.57 -18.49
CA ILE A 302 -28.79 -11.14 -17.35
C ILE A 302 -28.69 -12.17 -16.23
N VAL A 303 -28.44 -11.72 -15.00
CA VAL A 303 -28.18 -12.58 -13.82
C VAL A 303 -29.00 -12.12 -12.63
N ASP A 304 -29.40 -13.02 -11.74
CA ASP A 304 -30.16 -12.62 -10.54
C ASP A 304 -29.29 -11.94 -9.46
N ASP A 305 -27.98 -12.27 -9.42
CA ASP A 305 -27.04 -11.79 -8.41
C ASP A 305 -25.76 -11.24 -9.07
N ILE A 306 -25.74 -9.93 -9.32
CA ILE A 306 -24.57 -9.25 -9.90
C ILE A 306 -23.37 -9.28 -8.95
N THR A 307 -23.60 -9.35 -7.64
CA THR A 307 -22.52 -9.40 -6.64
C THR A 307 -21.78 -10.74 -6.72
N ALA A 308 -22.50 -11.83 -6.94
CA ALA A 308 -21.89 -13.13 -7.22
C ALA A 308 -21.10 -13.10 -8.55
N ALA A 309 -21.63 -12.45 -9.58
CA ALA A 309 -20.95 -12.30 -10.87
C ALA A 309 -19.61 -11.54 -10.74
N LEU A 310 -19.58 -10.42 -10.00
CA LEU A 310 -18.37 -9.65 -9.70
C LEU A 310 -17.25 -10.49 -9.10
N ARG A 311 -17.60 -11.50 -8.30
CA ARG A 311 -16.65 -12.38 -7.60
C ARG A 311 -16.17 -13.53 -8.48
N VAL A 312 -17.11 -14.25 -9.09
CA VAL A 312 -16.82 -15.55 -9.74
C VAL A 312 -16.26 -15.39 -11.15
N LEU A 313 -16.73 -14.41 -11.92
CA LEU A 313 -16.30 -14.20 -13.31
C LEU A 313 -14.80 -13.90 -13.43
N PRO A 314 -14.20 -12.92 -12.70
CA PRO A 314 -12.75 -12.69 -12.77
C PRO A 314 -11.96 -13.92 -12.34
N ALA A 315 -12.38 -14.59 -11.25
CA ALA A 315 -11.71 -15.80 -10.78
C ALA A 315 -11.69 -16.89 -11.86
N CYS A 316 -12.77 -17.07 -12.64
CA CYS A 316 -12.81 -18.09 -13.70
C CYS A 316 -12.04 -17.66 -14.95
N LEU A 317 -12.19 -16.42 -15.41
CA LEU A 317 -11.50 -15.89 -16.59
C LEU A 317 -9.98 -15.97 -16.42
N TYR A 318 -9.48 -15.62 -15.24
CA TYR A 318 -8.06 -15.67 -14.89
C TYR A 318 -7.62 -17.04 -14.33
N ARG A 319 -8.45 -18.08 -14.49
CA ARG A 319 -8.16 -19.48 -14.16
C ARG A 319 -7.83 -19.76 -12.69
N ARG A 320 -8.38 -18.99 -11.77
CA ARG A 320 -8.32 -19.19 -10.30
C ARG A 320 -6.88 -19.30 -9.79
N PRO A 321 -6.06 -18.26 -9.99
CA PRO A 321 -4.61 -18.30 -9.75
C PRO A 321 -4.25 -18.73 -8.31
N SER A 322 -5.07 -18.35 -7.32
CA SER A 322 -4.90 -18.74 -5.91
C SER A 322 -4.90 -20.25 -5.64
N LYS A 323 -5.32 -21.09 -6.59
CA LYS A 323 -5.22 -22.55 -6.49
C LYS A 323 -3.84 -23.10 -6.86
N ASP A 324 -3.05 -22.32 -7.59
CA ASP A 324 -1.76 -22.74 -8.16
C ASP A 324 -0.55 -22.02 -7.52
N MET A 325 -0.80 -21.16 -6.52
CA MET A 325 0.23 -20.51 -5.69
C MET A 325 -0.19 -20.49 -4.22
N ALA A 326 0.78 -20.33 -3.32
CA ALA A 326 0.50 -20.13 -1.90
C ALA A 326 -0.01 -18.70 -1.64
N VAL A 327 -1.11 -18.56 -0.90
CA VAL A 327 -1.71 -17.24 -0.63
C VAL A 327 -1.70 -16.93 0.88
N ILE A 328 -1.04 -15.84 1.25
CA ILE A 328 -0.93 -15.36 2.62
C ILE A 328 -1.77 -14.09 2.77
N GLY A 329 -2.89 -14.19 3.49
CA GLY A 329 -3.76 -13.05 3.80
C GLY A 329 -3.40 -12.41 5.14
N ILE A 330 -3.24 -11.10 5.16
CA ILE A 330 -2.92 -10.33 6.36
C ILE A 330 -4.02 -9.29 6.58
N THR A 331 -4.57 -9.29 7.80
CA THR A 331 -5.67 -8.43 8.24
C THR A 331 -5.39 -7.81 9.60
N GLY A 332 -5.94 -6.63 9.83
CA GLY A 332 -5.90 -5.91 11.09
C GLY A 332 -5.97 -4.40 10.88
N THR A 333 -6.02 -3.65 11.99
CA THR A 333 -6.09 -2.18 11.96
C THR A 333 -4.73 -1.58 11.62
N ASP A 334 -3.69 -1.99 12.34
CA ASP A 334 -2.33 -1.46 12.17
C ASP A 334 -1.30 -2.55 11.84
N GLY A 335 -0.21 -2.17 11.18
CA GLY A 335 0.94 -3.04 10.93
C GLY A 335 0.76 -4.05 9.80
N VAL A 336 -0.38 -4.04 9.11
CA VAL A 336 -0.69 -4.94 7.96
C VAL A 336 0.34 -4.75 6.85
N THR A 337 0.58 -3.51 6.41
CA THR A 337 1.54 -3.18 5.36
C THR A 337 2.99 -3.50 5.74
N THR A 338 3.38 -3.25 6.99
CA THR A 338 4.74 -3.62 7.43
C THR A 338 4.91 -5.14 7.48
N THR A 339 3.91 -5.85 8.01
CA THR A 339 3.93 -7.31 8.08
C THR A 339 3.90 -7.94 6.69
N SER A 340 3.17 -7.37 5.72
CA SER A 340 3.11 -7.89 4.34
C SER A 340 4.47 -7.85 3.66
N HIS A 341 5.18 -6.73 3.79
CA HIS A 341 6.54 -6.58 3.28
C HIS A 341 7.55 -7.52 3.96
N LEU A 342 7.50 -7.64 5.29
CA LEU A 342 8.37 -8.55 6.04
C LEU A 342 8.12 -10.03 5.67
N VAL A 343 6.87 -10.43 5.51
CA VAL A 343 6.51 -11.79 5.07
C VAL A 343 6.98 -12.03 3.64
N LYS A 344 6.81 -11.07 2.72
CA LYS A 344 7.33 -11.19 1.36
C LYS A 344 8.84 -11.40 1.37
N ALA A 345 9.59 -10.56 2.10
CA ALA A 345 11.04 -10.66 2.20
C ALA A 345 11.50 -11.98 2.82
N MET A 346 10.79 -12.49 3.84
CA MET A 346 11.02 -13.82 4.39
C MET A 346 10.87 -14.94 3.34
N TYR A 347 9.80 -14.93 2.54
CA TYR A 347 9.62 -15.92 1.49
C TYR A 347 10.70 -15.80 0.39
N GLU A 348 11.10 -14.58 0.04
CA GLU A 348 12.19 -14.34 -0.92
C GLU A 348 13.54 -14.83 -0.39
N ALA A 349 13.82 -14.65 0.90
CA ALA A 349 15.01 -15.20 1.57
C ALA A 349 15.04 -16.73 1.54
N MET A 350 13.87 -17.38 1.59
CA MET A 350 13.70 -18.84 1.39
C MET A 350 13.88 -19.29 -0.07
N GLY A 351 14.09 -18.35 -1.00
CA GLY A 351 14.24 -18.62 -2.44
C GLY A 351 12.91 -18.78 -3.19
N VAL A 352 11.79 -18.34 -2.60
CA VAL A 352 10.46 -18.42 -3.24
C VAL A 352 10.17 -17.10 -3.95
N ARG A 353 9.87 -17.15 -5.26
CA ARG A 353 9.38 -15.97 -5.98
C ARG A 353 8.02 -15.57 -5.43
N THR A 354 7.94 -14.37 -4.88
CA THR A 354 6.79 -13.98 -4.06
C THR A 354 6.21 -12.66 -4.54
N GLY A 355 4.99 -12.71 -5.04
CA GLY A 355 4.21 -11.52 -5.36
C GLY A 355 3.64 -10.86 -4.12
N MET A 356 3.17 -9.63 -4.25
CA MET A 356 2.45 -8.94 -3.18
C MET A 356 1.43 -7.98 -3.75
N VAL A 357 0.28 -7.86 -3.09
CA VAL A 357 -0.73 -6.84 -3.34
C VAL A 357 -1.07 -6.17 -2.02
N GLY A 358 -0.91 -4.85 -1.96
CA GLY A 358 -1.21 -4.04 -0.79
C GLY A 358 -1.37 -2.57 -1.12
N VAL A 359 -1.59 -1.73 -0.11
CA VAL A 359 -1.90 -0.30 -0.29
C VAL A 359 -0.74 0.50 -0.91
N LEU A 360 0.51 0.04 -0.74
CA LEU A 360 1.69 0.66 -1.35
C LEU A 360 1.91 0.26 -2.83
N GLY A 361 1.13 -0.72 -3.31
CA GLY A 361 1.14 -1.20 -4.69
C GLY A 361 1.18 -2.72 -4.80
N ALA A 362 1.32 -3.19 -6.04
CA ALA A 362 1.44 -4.60 -6.36
C ALA A 362 2.83 -4.91 -6.96
N TYR A 363 3.38 -6.08 -6.64
CA TYR A 363 4.70 -6.53 -7.07
C TYR A 363 4.62 -7.94 -7.62
N ALA A 364 5.21 -8.19 -8.79
CA ALA A 364 5.28 -9.52 -9.38
C ALA A 364 6.17 -10.46 -8.55
N PHE A 365 7.35 -9.97 -8.21
CA PHE A 365 8.37 -10.58 -7.34
C PHE A 365 9.51 -9.57 -7.15
N GLY A 366 10.32 -9.68 -6.10
CA GLY A 366 11.44 -8.77 -5.85
C GLY A 366 10.97 -7.32 -5.82
N SER A 367 11.66 -6.45 -6.56
CA SER A 367 11.30 -5.03 -6.74
C SER A 367 10.43 -4.76 -7.98
N ASN A 368 10.02 -5.80 -8.72
CA ASN A 368 9.26 -5.66 -9.97
C ASN A 368 7.82 -5.20 -9.69
N LYS A 369 7.61 -3.88 -9.67
CA LYS A 369 6.30 -3.25 -9.42
C LYS A 369 5.38 -3.42 -10.63
N LEU A 370 4.14 -3.78 -10.37
CA LEU A 370 3.06 -3.85 -11.34
C LEU A 370 2.33 -2.50 -11.38
N ASP A 371 1.87 -2.12 -12.58
CA ASP A 371 0.99 -0.98 -12.73
C ASP A 371 -0.40 -1.36 -12.18
N ALA A 372 -0.67 -0.90 -10.96
CA ALA A 372 -1.89 -1.18 -10.22
C ALA A 372 -2.29 0.08 -9.45
N GLN A 373 -3.60 0.34 -9.40
CA GLN A 373 -4.13 1.39 -8.55
C GLN A 373 -3.90 1.04 -7.07
N PRO A 374 -3.67 2.01 -6.17
CA PRO A 374 -3.48 1.76 -4.74
C PRO A 374 -4.62 0.96 -4.09
N ALA A 375 -5.86 1.15 -4.56
CA ALA A 375 -7.04 0.45 -4.09
C ALA A 375 -7.21 -0.99 -4.65
N ALA A 376 -6.30 -1.45 -5.52
CA ALA A 376 -6.43 -2.72 -6.23
C ALA A 376 -6.55 -3.92 -5.28
N SER A 377 -5.99 -3.86 -4.07
CA SER A 377 -6.09 -4.93 -3.07
C SER A 377 -7.53 -5.13 -2.56
N GLY A 378 -8.40 -4.12 -2.69
CA GLY A 378 -9.82 -4.16 -2.30
C GLY A 378 -10.78 -4.49 -3.45
N ASP A 379 -10.27 -4.74 -4.66
CA ASP A 379 -11.05 -5.04 -5.86
C ASP A 379 -10.79 -6.48 -6.33
N SER A 380 -11.85 -7.31 -6.35
CA SER A 380 -11.75 -8.72 -6.73
C SER A 380 -11.30 -8.93 -8.15
N MET A 381 -11.66 -8.03 -9.06
CA MET A 381 -11.25 -8.15 -10.45
C MET A 381 -9.77 -7.86 -10.59
N ALA A 382 -9.31 -6.77 -9.97
CA ALA A 382 -7.91 -6.38 -9.97
C ALA A 382 -7.03 -7.45 -9.29
N VAL A 383 -7.38 -7.92 -8.09
CA VAL A 383 -6.57 -8.92 -7.36
C VAL A 383 -6.45 -10.23 -8.15
N GLN A 384 -7.53 -10.73 -8.75
CA GLN A 384 -7.47 -11.97 -9.55
C GLN A 384 -6.58 -11.81 -10.78
N LYS A 385 -6.68 -10.67 -11.50
CA LYS A 385 -5.80 -10.37 -12.64
C LYS A 385 -4.34 -10.26 -12.20
N LEU A 386 -4.07 -9.53 -11.11
CA LEU A 386 -2.73 -9.35 -10.57
C LEU A 386 -2.10 -10.68 -10.14
N MET A 387 -2.80 -11.52 -9.39
CA MET A 387 -2.30 -12.85 -9.02
C MET A 387 -2.03 -13.72 -10.24
N ALA A 388 -2.87 -13.65 -11.28
CA ALA A 388 -2.65 -14.41 -12.49
C ALA A 388 -1.43 -13.89 -13.28
N THR A 389 -1.19 -12.58 -13.30
CA THR A 389 0.04 -11.97 -13.83
C THR A 389 1.26 -12.41 -13.00
N MET A 390 1.18 -12.42 -11.68
CA MET A 390 2.26 -12.89 -10.80
C MET A 390 2.60 -14.36 -11.09
N LEU A 391 1.58 -15.22 -11.14
CA LEU A 391 1.72 -16.64 -11.43
C LEU A 391 2.35 -16.87 -12.81
N HIS A 392 1.91 -16.13 -13.83
CA HIS A 392 2.48 -16.19 -15.18
C HIS A 392 3.97 -15.83 -15.20
N ASN A 393 4.39 -14.91 -14.33
CA ASN A 393 5.80 -14.50 -14.17
C ASN A 393 6.58 -15.38 -13.17
N GLY A 394 6.02 -16.52 -12.78
CA GLY A 394 6.69 -17.53 -11.97
C GLY A 394 6.64 -17.28 -10.46
N ALA A 395 5.76 -16.41 -9.98
CA ALA A 395 5.50 -16.32 -8.54
C ALA A 395 4.87 -17.63 -8.03
N GLU A 396 5.43 -18.17 -6.96
CA GLU A 396 4.97 -19.39 -6.29
C GLU A 396 4.15 -19.07 -5.03
N ALA A 397 4.28 -17.85 -4.51
CA ALA A 397 3.52 -17.34 -3.38
C ALA A 397 3.08 -15.90 -3.63
N VAL A 398 2.02 -15.47 -2.94
CA VAL A 398 1.57 -14.08 -2.91
C VAL A 398 1.17 -13.67 -1.49
N VAL A 399 1.57 -12.47 -1.09
CA VAL A 399 1.12 -11.83 0.15
C VAL A 399 0.04 -10.80 -0.19
N LEU A 400 -1.12 -10.90 0.44
CA LEU A 400 -2.28 -10.05 0.18
C LEU A 400 -2.69 -9.31 1.46
N GLU A 401 -2.78 -7.98 1.38
CA GLU A 401 -3.43 -7.16 2.40
C GLU A 401 -4.94 -7.22 2.18
N THR A 402 -5.68 -7.87 3.08
CA THR A 402 -7.11 -8.12 2.87
C THR A 402 -8.00 -7.01 3.43
N THR A 403 -7.53 -6.34 4.49
CA THR A 403 -8.22 -5.20 5.10
C THR A 403 -7.21 -4.28 5.78
N THR A 404 -7.36 -2.99 5.59
CA THR A 404 -6.69 -1.91 6.33
C THR A 404 -7.74 -0.84 6.64
N ASP A 405 -7.42 0.16 7.46
CA ASP A 405 -8.32 1.31 7.69
C ASP A 405 -8.65 2.09 6.41
N GLU A 406 -7.86 1.89 5.35
CA GLU A 406 -8.02 2.52 4.04
C GLU A 406 -8.72 1.62 3.02
N MET A 407 -9.04 0.37 3.39
CA MET A 407 -9.63 -0.63 2.52
C MET A 407 -10.88 -1.21 3.17
N LEU A 408 -12.04 -0.74 2.72
CA LEU A 408 -13.32 -1.32 3.12
C LEU A 408 -13.51 -2.71 2.51
N PRO A 409 -14.15 -3.62 3.24
CA PRO A 409 -14.42 -4.96 2.77
C PRO A 409 -15.62 -5.04 1.83
N SER A 410 -15.35 -5.26 0.56
CA SER A 410 -16.33 -5.44 -0.52
C SER A 410 -16.79 -6.90 -0.70
N GLY A 411 -16.39 -7.81 0.20
CA GLY A 411 -16.62 -9.25 0.06
C GLY A 411 -15.89 -9.87 -1.15
N VAL A 412 -14.87 -9.16 -1.61
CA VAL A 412 -14.03 -9.41 -2.79
C VAL A 412 -13.18 -10.69 -2.66
N ASP A 413 -12.84 -11.08 -1.43
CA ASP A 413 -11.96 -12.21 -1.14
C ASP A 413 -12.62 -13.58 -1.29
N SER A 414 -13.87 -13.62 -1.75
CA SER A 414 -14.66 -14.85 -1.67
C SER A 414 -14.19 -15.99 -2.57
N GLU A 415 -13.49 -15.65 -3.65
CA GLU A 415 -12.94 -16.59 -4.63
C GLU A 415 -11.41 -16.71 -4.53
N ILE A 416 -10.83 -16.22 -3.43
CA ILE A 416 -9.40 -16.37 -3.13
C ILE A 416 -9.23 -17.54 -2.15
N ASP A 417 -8.39 -18.49 -2.53
CA ASP A 417 -8.12 -19.70 -1.77
C ASP A 417 -6.87 -19.53 -0.89
N TYR A 418 -7.06 -18.93 0.29
CA TYR A 418 -5.98 -18.63 1.23
C TYR A 418 -5.36 -19.87 1.89
N ASP A 419 -4.05 -19.87 2.06
CA ASP A 419 -3.31 -20.87 2.83
C ASP A 419 -3.07 -20.44 4.28
N ILE A 420 -2.86 -19.13 4.49
CA ILE A 420 -2.51 -18.58 5.80
C ILE A 420 -3.32 -17.32 6.05
N ALA A 421 -3.92 -17.24 7.24
CA ALA A 421 -4.58 -16.05 7.76
C ALA A 421 -3.77 -15.46 8.92
N VAL A 422 -3.42 -14.17 8.84
CA VAL A 422 -2.64 -13.46 9.85
C VAL A 422 -3.45 -12.30 10.41
N LEU A 423 -3.60 -12.23 11.74
CA LEU A 423 -4.22 -11.10 12.44
C LEU A 423 -3.12 -10.30 13.14
N THR A 424 -2.97 -9.02 12.78
CA THR A 424 -2.05 -8.11 13.47
C THR A 424 -2.63 -7.59 14.79
N ASN A 425 -3.77 -6.90 14.72
CA ASN A 425 -4.52 -6.35 15.84
C ASN A 425 -5.89 -5.84 15.35
N VAL A 426 -6.81 -5.59 16.29
CA VAL A 426 -8.09 -4.91 16.04
C VAL A 426 -8.21 -3.74 17.00
N ARG A 427 -8.15 -2.53 16.46
CA ARG A 427 -8.39 -1.29 17.22
C ARG A 427 -9.63 -0.58 16.66
N HIS A 428 -10.06 0.47 17.35
CA HIS A 428 -11.07 1.37 16.80
C HIS A 428 -10.44 2.13 15.63
N ALA A 429 -10.71 1.68 14.41
CA ALA A 429 -10.49 2.44 13.19
C ALA A 429 -11.45 3.63 13.14
N ASN A 430 -11.10 4.69 12.39
CA ASN A 430 -12.08 5.69 11.98
C ASN A 430 -13.02 5.03 10.97
N LEU A 431 -14.07 4.39 11.48
CA LEU A 431 -15.06 3.70 10.66
C LEU A 431 -15.77 4.75 9.80
N GLU A 432 -15.93 4.46 8.51
CA GLU A 432 -16.86 5.25 7.69
C GLU A 432 -18.26 5.21 8.32
N ALA A 433 -19.04 6.28 8.14
CA ALA A 433 -20.36 6.45 8.75
C ALA A 433 -21.32 5.26 8.54
N SER A 434 -21.09 4.44 7.51
CA SER A 434 -21.92 3.27 7.19
C SER A 434 -21.52 1.97 7.92
N MET A 435 -20.36 1.89 8.57
CA MET A 435 -19.80 0.65 9.14
C MET A 435 -19.88 0.60 10.67
N THR A 436 -20.48 -0.47 11.21
CA THR A 436 -20.43 -0.76 12.64
C THR A 436 -19.14 -1.51 13.01
N TYR A 437 -18.68 -1.36 14.25
CA TYR A 437 -17.51 -2.12 14.77
C TYR A 437 -17.69 -3.64 14.62
N GLU A 438 -18.93 -4.14 14.79
CA GLU A 438 -19.26 -5.55 14.55
C GLU A 438 -19.09 -5.93 13.08
N GLY A 439 -19.50 -5.08 12.14
CA GLY A 439 -19.29 -5.27 10.71
C GLY A 439 -17.80 -5.28 10.34
N TYR A 440 -17.01 -4.36 10.91
CA TYR A 440 -15.57 -4.31 10.73
C TYR A 440 -14.88 -5.58 11.24
N MET A 441 -15.20 -6.05 12.45
CA MET A 441 -14.68 -7.32 12.96
C MET A 441 -15.12 -8.53 12.13
N SER A 442 -16.39 -8.58 11.72
CA SER A 442 -16.92 -9.68 10.92
C SER A 442 -16.24 -9.78 9.56
N SER A 443 -15.85 -8.64 8.99
CA SER A 443 -15.09 -8.58 7.75
C SER A 443 -13.73 -9.25 7.90
N MET A 444 -12.92 -8.79 8.86
CA MET A 444 -11.59 -9.37 9.11
C MET A 444 -11.69 -10.87 9.42
N ALA A 445 -12.75 -11.27 10.13
CA ALA A 445 -13.02 -12.66 10.45
C ALA A 445 -13.36 -13.52 9.22
N SER A 446 -13.80 -12.94 8.10
CA SER A 446 -14.08 -13.65 6.86
C SER A 446 -12.86 -14.44 6.38
N LEU A 447 -11.66 -13.84 6.43
CA LEU A 447 -10.40 -14.50 6.10
C LEU A 447 -10.17 -15.75 6.96
N PHE A 448 -10.34 -15.62 8.28
CA PHE A 448 -10.16 -16.74 9.21
C PHE A 448 -11.25 -17.81 9.08
N SER A 449 -12.48 -17.43 8.75
CA SER A 449 -13.61 -18.36 8.58
C SER A 449 -13.38 -19.38 7.45
N ARG A 450 -12.56 -19.02 6.46
CA ARG A 450 -12.19 -19.85 5.31
C ARG A 450 -11.12 -20.89 5.65
N MET A 451 -10.44 -20.72 6.77
CA MET A 451 -9.40 -21.64 7.22
C MET A 451 -10.04 -22.93 7.74
N VAL A 452 -10.36 -23.87 6.85
CA VAL A 452 -11.04 -25.14 7.20
C VAL A 452 -10.21 -26.42 7.05
N ASP A 453 -9.18 -26.44 6.19
CA ASP A 453 -8.35 -27.62 5.95
C ASP A 453 -7.15 -27.66 6.94
N PRO A 454 -7.07 -28.64 7.87
CA PRO A 454 -6.00 -28.71 8.85
C PRO A 454 -4.64 -29.12 8.28
N GLU A 455 -4.61 -29.79 7.13
CA GLU A 455 -3.35 -30.21 6.50
C GLU A 455 -2.69 -29.02 5.79
N ARG A 456 -3.51 -28.18 5.15
CA ARG A 456 -3.10 -27.02 4.37
C ARG A 456 -3.06 -25.71 5.16
N HIS A 457 -4.15 -25.35 5.81
CA HIS A 457 -4.34 -24.00 6.31
C HIS A 457 -3.63 -23.74 7.64
N ARG A 458 -3.26 -22.48 7.88
CA ARG A 458 -2.70 -22.01 9.16
C ARG A 458 -3.33 -20.69 9.58
N LYS A 459 -3.45 -20.49 10.89
CA LYS A 459 -3.88 -19.22 11.49
C LYS A 459 -2.74 -18.66 12.32
N VAL A 460 -2.44 -17.38 12.18
CA VAL A 460 -1.44 -16.66 12.97
C VAL A 460 -2.14 -15.52 13.70
N VAL A 461 -2.03 -15.48 15.02
CA VAL A 461 -2.84 -14.58 15.85
C VAL A 461 -2.00 -13.93 16.95
N ASN A 462 -2.09 -12.59 17.03
CA ASN A 462 -1.57 -11.82 18.16
C ASN A 462 -2.43 -12.02 19.41
N ILE A 463 -1.92 -12.70 20.44
CA ILE A 463 -2.70 -12.95 21.67
C ILE A 463 -2.64 -11.82 22.70
N ASP A 464 -1.90 -10.74 22.42
CA ASP A 464 -2.00 -9.50 23.21
C ASP A 464 -3.25 -8.69 22.81
N ASP A 465 -3.84 -9.00 21.66
CA ASP A 465 -5.10 -8.40 21.23
C ASP A 465 -6.31 -9.10 21.90
N PRO A 466 -7.24 -8.36 22.54
CA PRO A 466 -8.42 -8.94 23.18
C PRO A 466 -9.34 -9.72 22.24
N SER A 467 -9.33 -9.41 20.93
CA SER A 467 -10.14 -10.08 19.92
C SER A 467 -9.55 -11.42 19.48
N ALA A 468 -8.30 -11.74 19.83
CA ALA A 468 -7.60 -12.97 19.42
C ALA A 468 -8.41 -14.27 19.59
N PRO A 469 -9.15 -14.50 20.71
CA PRO A 469 -9.95 -15.71 20.85
C PRO A 469 -11.08 -15.82 19.83
N PHE A 470 -11.66 -14.68 19.42
CA PHE A 470 -12.71 -14.65 18.41
C PHE A 470 -12.18 -15.09 17.04
N PHE A 471 -11.03 -14.57 16.62
CA PHE A 471 -10.40 -14.93 15.35
C PHE A 471 -9.86 -16.37 15.33
N ALA A 472 -9.20 -16.79 16.41
CA ALA A 472 -8.69 -18.16 16.52
C ALA A 472 -9.82 -19.22 16.45
N ALA A 473 -11.02 -18.87 16.93
CA ALA A 473 -12.19 -19.75 16.92
C ALA A 473 -12.90 -19.85 15.55
N GLN A 474 -12.64 -18.93 14.61
CA GLN A 474 -13.24 -18.97 13.27
C GLN A 474 -12.72 -20.15 12.44
N GLY A 475 -13.49 -20.61 11.47
CA GLY A 475 -13.09 -21.69 10.56
C GLY A 475 -13.05 -23.07 11.23
N GLY A 476 -12.21 -23.97 10.72
CA GLY A 476 -12.10 -25.34 11.23
C GLY A 476 -11.35 -25.42 12.57
N HIS A 477 -11.91 -26.11 13.55
CA HIS A 477 -11.28 -26.33 14.87
C HIS A 477 -9.98 -27.14 14.84
N GLY A 478 -9.76 -27.93 13.77
CA GLY A 478 -8.54 -28.72 13.59
C GLY A 478 -7.39 -27.95 12.95
N VAL A 479 -7.64 -26.73 12.46
CA VAL A 479 -6.61 -25.92 11.80
C VAL A 479 -5.60 -25.41 12.83
N PRO A 480 -4.29 -25.66 12.64
CA PRO A 480 -3.27 -25.18 13.56
C PRO A 480 -3.28 -23.66 13.70
N VAL A 481 -3.18 -23.19 14.93
CA VAL A 481 -3.03 -21.78 15.30
C VAL A 481 -1.62 -21.59 15.85
N VAL A 482 -0.86 -20.67 15.26
CA VAL A 482 0.40 -20.19 15.83
C VAL A 482 0.12 -18.85 16.49
N THR A 483 0.43 -18.78 17.78
CA THR A 483 0.21 -17.57 18.58
C THR A 483 1.49 -16.78 18.71
N TYR A 484 1.39 -15.46 18.64
CA TYR A 484 2.50 -14.58 18.95
C TYR A 484 2.11 -13.49 19.95
N SER A 485 3.10 -12.99 20.67
CA SER A 485 2.89 -11.97 21.69
C SER A 485 4.20 -11.27 22.05
N PHE A 486 4.11 -9.97 22.33
CA PHE A 486 5.22 -9.21 22.86
C PHE A 486 5.41 -9.44 24.37
N GLU A 487 4.32 -9.60 25.14
CA GLU A 487 4.38 -9.67 26.61
C GLU A 487 4.19 -11.08 27.20
N ASN A 488 3.32 -11.87 26.57
CA ASN A 488 2.83 -13.15 27.06
C ASN A 488 3.71 -14.32 26.60
N LYS A 489 4.59 -14.77 27.49
CA LYS A 489 5.51 -15.90 27.30
C LYS A 489 4.85 -17.27 27.09
N LYS A 490 3.51 -17.35 27.11
CA LYS A 490 2.77 -18.57 26.75
C LYS A 490 2.50 -18.66 25.24
N ALA A 491 2.70 -17.58 24.49
CA ALA A 491 2.61 -17.63 23.03
C ALA A 491 3.72 -18.51 22.45
N ASP A 492 3.45 -19.12 21.31
CA ASP A 492 4.42 -19.94 20.59
C ASP A 492 5.64 -19.12 20.18
N VAL A 493 5.40 -17.89 19.73
CA VAL A 493 6.42 -16.90 19.35
C VAL A 493 6.34 -15.70 20.28
N HIS A 494 7.40 -15.39 21.02
CA HIS A 494 7.39 -14.24 21.92
C HIS A 494 8.74 -13.61 22.18
N THR A 495 8.73 -12.34 22.58
CA THR A 495 9.93 -11.58 22.91
C THR A 495 10.58 -12.06 24.21
N LEU A 496 11.90 -12.26 24.19
CA LEU A 496 12.74 -12.53 25.36
C LEU A 496 13.42 -11.27 25.88
N LYS A 497 13.98 -10.48 24.94
CA LYS A 497 14.70 -9.23 25.18
C LYS A 497 14.58 -8.38 23.93
N TYR A 498 14.60 -7.08 24.08
CA TYR A 498 14.70 -6.15 22.97
C TYR A 498 15.50 -4.91 23.38
N GLN A 499 16.01 -4.20 22.39
CA GLN A 499 16.65 -2.91 22.55
C GLN A 499 16.18 -2.01 21.40
N LEU A 500 15.58 -0.87 21.75
CA LEU A 500 15.19 0.16 20.81
C LEU A 500 16.28 1.22 20.74
N SER A 501 16.52 1.75 19.55
CA SER A 501 17.40 2.90 19.34
C SER A 501 16.86 3.76 18.19
N LEU A 502 17.52 4.88 17.92
CA LEU A 502 17.13 5.79 16.84
C LEU A 502 17.38 5.24 15.43
N PHE A 503 18.19 4.17 15.30
CA PHE A 503 18.66 3.66 14.01
C PHE A 503 18.36 2.18 13.79
N GLU A 504 18.28 1.39 14.87
CA GLU A 504 18.06 -0.06 14.80
C GLU A 504 17.20 -0.55 15.97
N THR A 505 16.49 -1.66 15.71
CA THR A 505 15.77 -2.45 16.70
C THR A 505 16.41 -3.83 16.80
N GLU A 506 16.94 -4.17 17.97
CA GLU A 506 17.43 -5.53 18.26
C GLU A 506 16.37 -6.30 19.05
N VAL A 507 16.06 -7.54 18.66
CA VAL A 507 15.10 -8.39 19.37
C VAL A 507 15.55 -9.84 19.43
N LEU A 508 15.46 -10.42 20.64
CA LEU A 508 15.57 -11.86 20.88
C LEU A 508 14.17 -12.46 20.94
N VAL A 509 13.89 -13.40 20.05
CA VAL A 509 12.57 -14.03 19.90
C VAL A 509 12.66 -15.51 20.24
N GLN A 510 11.84 -15.97 21.19
CA GLN A 510 11.64 -17.40 21.45
C GLN A 510 10.64 -17.96 20.43
N THR A 511 10.98 -19.10 19.84
CA THR A 511 10.07 -19.90 19.01
C THR A 511 10.02 -21.34 19.51
N PRO A 512 9.10 -22.20 19.02
CA PRO A 512 9.12 -23.63 19.33
C PRO A 512 10.36 -24.37 18.80
N HIS A 513 11.09 -23.77 17.85
CA HIS A 513 12.22 -24.39 17.14
C HIS A 513 13.58 -23.86 17.58
N GLY A 514 13.62 -22.82 18.42
CA GLY A 514 14.86 -22.18 18.86
C GLY A 514 14.67 -20.71 19.19
N ILE A 515 15.77 -20.05 19.58
CA ILE A 515 15.81 -18.61 19.80
C ILE A 515 16.37 -17.97 18.53
N LEU A 516 15.74 -16.88 18.09
CA LEU A 516 16.22 -16.01 17.03
C LEU A 516 16.78 -14.73 17.63
N GLU A 517 17.87 -14.24 17.06
CA GLU A 517 18.41 -12.90 17.29
C GLU A 517 18.24 -12.14 15.98
N ILE A 518 17.56 -11.00 16.02
CA ILE A 518 17.17 -10.21 14.85
C ILE A 518 17.59 -8.76 15.09
N SER A 519 18.32 -8.19 14.13
CA SER A 519 18.68 -6.79 14.05
C SER A 519 17.96 -6.13 12.86
N SER A 520 16.95 -5.32 13.14
CA SER A 520 16.05 -4.76 12.13
C SER A 520 16.22 -3.24 12.01
N GLY A 521 16.22 -2.72 10.79
CA GLY A 521 16.15 -1.27 10.51
C GLY A 521 14.80 -0.64 10.87
N LEU A 522 13.75 -1.46 10.97
CA LEU A 522 12.42 -1.00 11.40
C LEU A 522 12.41 -0.55 12.87
N LEU A 523 12.02 0.71 13.09
CA LEU A 523 12.12 1.35 14.41
C LEU A 523 10.86 1.17 15.26
N GLY A 524 11.07 1.11 16.58
CA GLY A 524 10.00 1.24 17.56
C GLY A 524 9.32 -0.08 17.94
N ARG A 525 8.58 -0.01 19.05
CA ARG A 525 7.96 -1.18 19.68
C ARG A 525 6.90 -1.83 18.80
N ASP A 526 6.12 -1.04 18.07
CA ASP A 526 5.07 -1.56 17.18
C ASP A 526 5.67 -2.47 16.08
N ASN A 527 6.87 -2.15 15.59
CA ASN A 527 7.55 -3.00 14.61
C ASN A 527 8.03 -4.34 15.20
N ILE A 528 8.21 -4.45 16.52
CA ILE A 528 8.45 -5.76 17.15
C ILE A 528 7.22 -6.67 16.98
N TYR A 529 5.99 -6.15 17.06
CA TYR A 529 4.80 -6.97 16.78
C TYR A 529 4.77 -7.47 15.33
N ASN A 530 5.17 -6.63 14.37
CA ASN A 530 5.23 -6.99 12.94
C ASN A 530 6.33 -8.06 12.69
N ILE A 531 7.47 -7.95 13.36
CA ILE A 531 8.54 -8.96 13.36
C ILE A 531 8.02 -10.28 13.95
N LEU A 532 7.36 -10.25 15.10
CA LEU A 532 6.81 -11.45 15.74
C LEU A 532 5.73 -12.12 14.88
N ALA A 533 4.87 -11.35 14.21
CA ALA A 533 3.89 -11.87 13.26
C ALA A 533 4.58 -12.60 12.11
N THR A 534 5.63 -12.00 11.54
CA THR A 534 6.42 -12.59 10.45
C THR A 534 7.11 -13.88 10.90
N VAL A 535 7.76 -13.88 12.08
CA VAL A 535 8.35 -15.09 12.67
C VAL A 535 7.29 -16.17 12.88
N ALA A 536 6.10 -15.81 13.32
CA ALA A 536 5.00 -16.76 13.50
C ALA A 536 4.49 -17.34 12.17
N VAL A 537 4.46 -16.56 11.08
CA VAL A 537 4.22 -17.09 9.72
C VAL A 537 5.33 -18.08 9.33
N GLY A 538 6.60 -17.72 9.54
CA GLY A 538 7.74 -18.60 9.31
C GLY A 538 7.64 -19.93 10.07
N VAL A 539 7.26 -19.88 11.35
CA VAL A 539 7.00 -21.08 12.17
C VAL A 539 5.82 -21.89 11.62
N ALA A 540 4.74 -21.24 11.16
CA ALA A 540 3.55 -21.91 10.63
C ALA A 540 3.83 -22.71 9.35
N VAL A 541 4.74 -22.21 8.50
CA VAL A 541 5.18 -22.89 7.26
C VAL A 541 6.39 -23.80 7.45
N GLY A 542 7.05 -23.73 8.61
CA GLY A 542 8.26 -24.50 8.89
C GLY A 542 9.48 -23.98 8.14
N ALA A 543 9.59 -22.67 7.97
CA ALA A 543 10.75 -22.01 7.36
C ALA A 543 12.03 -22.26 8.20
N PRO A 544 13.20 -22.40 7.56
CA PRO A 544 14.47 -22.38 8.27
C PRO A 544 14.64 -21.09 9.08
N LEU A 545 15.10 -21.22 10.32
CA LEU A 545 15.29 -20.08 11.23
C LEU A 545 16.22 -19.00 10.63
N GLU A 546 17.24 -19.41 9.89
CA GLU A 546 18.19 -18.51 9.22
C GLU A 546 17.50 -17.67 8.13
N ASP A 547 16.59 -18.26 7.35
CA ASP A 547 15.86 -17.55 6.30
C ASP A 547 14.84 -16.57 6.89
N ILE A 548 14.24 -16.90 8.05
CA ILE A 548 13.37 -15.98 8.78
C ILE A 548 14.14 -14.73 9.21
N VAL A 549 15.31 -14.91 9.84
CA VAL A 549 16.15 -13.79 10.28
C VAL A 549 16.58 -12.98 9.05
N LYS A 550 17.18 -13.63 8.05
CA LYS A 550 17.67 -12.97 6.85
C LYS A 550 16.60 -12.12 6.17
N GLY A 551 15.40 -12.66 5.94
CA GLY A 551 14.34 -11.91 5.26
C GLY A 551 13.81 -10.72 6.08
N ILE A 552 13.86 -10.78 7.41
CA ILE A 552 13.48 -9.64 8.25
C ILE A 552 14.58 -8.57 8.25
N GLU A 553 15.84 -8.97 8.35
CA GLU A 553 16.99 -8.04 8.38
C GLU A 553 17.29 -7.39 7.02
N GLU A 554 16.87 -7.99 5.90
CA GLU A 554 17.00 -7.40 4.55
C GLU A 554 16.01 -6.24 4.30
N VAL A 555 15.04 -6.02 5.20
CA VAL A 555 14.08 -4.92 5.09
C VAL A 555 14.58 -3.73 5.90
N ASP A 556 15.26 -2.81 5.23
CA ASP A 556 15.79 -1.59 5.85
C ASP A 556 14.66 -0.67 6.34
N ALA A 557 13.67 -0.42 5.48
CA ALA A 557 12.52 0.43 5.80
C ALA A 557 11.29 0.09 4.93
N ILE A 558 10.11 0.45 5.42
CA ILE A 558 8.87 0.40 4.65
C ILE A 558 8.48 1.81 4.23
N PRO A 559 8.28 2.08 2.92
CA PRO A 559 7.96 3.42 2.42
C PRO A 559 6.81 4.08 3.20
N GLY A 560 7.10 5.20 3.86
CA GLY A 560 6.13 6.00 4.60
C GLY A 560 5.55 5.38 5.88
N ARG A 561 6.17 4.32 6.43
CA ARG A 561 5.75 3.65 7.68
C ARG A 561 6.91 3.64 8.68
N CYS A 562 7.01 4.68 9.50
CA CYS A 562 8.16 4.94 10.39
C CYS A 562 9.50 4.75 9.65
N GLU A 563 9.58 5.27 8.42
CA GLU A 563 10.72 5.12 7.51
C GLU A 563 11.87 6.01 7.99
N LEU A 564 12.99 5.38 8.36
CA LEU A 564 14.21 6.09 8.71
C LEU A 564 14.96 6.53 7.45
N ILE A 565 15.27 7.82 7.36
CA ILE A 565 16.19 8.38 6.38
C ILE A 565 17.55 8.54 7.06
N ASP A 566 18.49 7.67 6.70
CA ASP A 566 19.86 7.68 7.21
C ASP A 566 20.85 7.96 6.06
N GLU A 567 21.37 9.18 6.05
CA GLU A 567 22.44 9.67 5.17
C GLU A 567 23.75 9.84 5.98
N GLU A 568 23.94 8.99 7.00
CA GLU A 568 25.08 8.98 7.94
C GLU A 568 25.11 10.15 8.94
N GLN A 569 23.98 10.84 9.14
CA GLN A 569 23.87 11.92 10.11
C GLN A 569 23.80 11.43 11.57
N ALA A 570 24.04 12.33 12.53
CA ALA A 570 24.08 11.99 13.96
C ALA A 570 22.71 11.95 14.68
N PHE A 571 21.60 12.03 13.96
CA PHE A 571 20.23 12.10 14.48
C PHE A 571 19.23 11.35 13.57
N GLY A 572 18.09 10.93 14.10
CA GLY A 572 17.09 10.21 13.30
C GLY A 572 16.22 11.17 12.47
N VAL A 573 15.90 10.81 11.23
CA VAL A 573 14.84 11.47 10.45
C VAL A 573 13.81 10.41 10.06
N ILE A 574 12.59 10.53 10.55
CA ILE A 574 11.52 9.55 10.38
C ILE A 574 10.40 10.14 9.52
N ILE A 575 10.04 9.45 8.44
CA ILE A 575 8.87 9.75 7.61
C ILE A 575 7.73 8.80 7.95
N ASP A 576 6.52 9.33 8.17
CA ASP A 576 5.34 8.52 8.47
C ASP A 576 4.04 9.08 7.88
N HIS A 577 3.06 8.21 7.65
CA HIS A 577 1.75 8.56 7.09
C HIS A 577 0.72 8.99 8.14
N ALA A 578 1.07 9.09 9.42
CA ALA A 578 0.11 9.42 10.48
C ALA A 578 -0.62 10.76 10.22
N ARG A 579 -1.87 10.65 9.75
CA ARG A 579 -2.75 11.74 9.29
C ARG A 579 -4.02 11.93 10.14
N THR A 580 -4.15 11.14 11.21
CA THR A 580 -5.22 11.24 12.22
C THR A 580 -4.63 11.54 13.58
N PRO A 581 -5.39 12.17 14.51
CA PRO A 581 -4.92 12.47 15.86
C PRO A 581 -4.38 11.23 16.59
N GLU A 582 -5.08 10.10 16.45
CA GLU A 582 -4.74 8.83 17.08
C GLU A 582 -3.44 8.25 16.50
N ALA A 583 -3.28 8.27 15.17
CA ALA A 583 -2.06 7.80 14.52
C ALA A 583 -0.86 8.68 14.91
N LEU A 584 -1.02 10.00 14.91
CA LEU A 584 0.05 10.94 15.29
C LEU A 584 0.47 10.72 16.75
N SER A 585 -0.51 10.58 17.64
CA SER A 585 -0.28 10.33 19.07
C SER A 585 0.55 9.06 19.29
N ARG A 586 0.24 7.99 18.55
CA ARG A 586 0.95 6.69 18.61
C ARG A 586 2.34 6.77 18.02
N LEU A 587 2.50 7.41 16.87
CA LEU A 587 3.80 7.65 16.24
C LEU A 587 4.74 8.35 17.23
N LEU A 588 4.29 9.47 17.82
CA LEU A 588 5.13 10.25 18.74
C LEU A 588 5.41 9.51 20.05
N ASP A 589 4.50 8.66 20.54
CA ASP A 589 4.78 7.77 21.68
C ASP A 589 5.86 6.74 21.33
N SER A 590 5.76 6.09 20.16
CA SER A 590 6.75 5.14 19.67
C SER A 590 8.13 5.77 19.47
N VAL A 591 8.17 6.97 18.88
CA VAL A 591 9.41 7.74 18.70
C VAL A 591 10.03 8.10 20.06
N LYS A 592 9.21 8.47 21.05
CA LYS A 592 9.70 8.77 22.41
C LYS A 592 10.31 7.54 23.09
N GLU A 593 9.81 6.33 22.82
CA GLU A 593 10.38 5.09 23.34
C GLU A 593 11.79 4.78 22.79
N LEU A 594 12.18 5.38 21.66
CA LEU A 594 13.54 5.26 21.10
C LEU A 594 14.60 6.01 21.92
N GLY A 595 14.17 6.83 22.90
CA GLY A 595 15.03 7.62 23.76
C GLY A 595 15.75 8.81 23.10
N PRO A 596 15.09 9.61 22.22
CA PRO A 596 15.70 10.80 21.66
C PRO A 596 16.00 11.86 22.72
N ARG A 597 16.99 12.72 22.46
CA ARG A 597 17.28 13.92 23.26
C ARG A 597 16.17 14.96 23.10
N ARG A 598 15.68 15.14 21.88
CA ARG A 598 14.65 16.11 21.48
C ARG A 598 13.86 15.57 20.28
N ILE A 599 12.57 15.87 20.23
CA ILE A 599 11.67 15.53 19.12
C ILE A 599 11.28 16.82 18.37
N VAL A 600 11.56 16.85 17.07
CA VAL A 600 11.15 17.93 16.14
C VAL A 600 10.12 17.36 15.18
N THR A 601 8.87 17.85 15.21
CA THR A 601 7.78 17.28 14.40
C THR A 601 7.29 18.26 13.35
N VAL A 602 7.30 17.85 12.08
CA VAL A 602 6.64 18.53 10.96
C VAL A 602 5.28 17.87 10.74
N VAL A 603 4.20 18.64 10.89
CA VAL A 603 2.84 18.14 10.72
C VAL A 603 2.04 19.10 9.84
N GLY A 604 1.26 18.53 8.92
CA GLY A 604 0.30 19.28 8.12
C GLY A 604 -1.05 18.60 8.06
N CYS A 605 -2.03 19.31 7.51
CA CYS A 605 -3.38 18.81 7.28
C CYS A 605 -3.81 19.11 5.84
N CYS A 606 -4.65 18.23 5.29
CA CYS A 606 -5.25 18.43 3.98
C CYS A 606 -6.40 19.45 4.03
N GLY A 607 -6.63 20.14 2.91
CA GLY A 607 -7.78 21.01 2.71
C GLY A 607 -9.08 20.22 2.52
N GLU A 608 -10.22 20.91 2.68
CA GLU A 608 -11.59 20.44 2.40
C GLU A 608 -12.11 19.24 3.20
N LYS A 609 -11.24 18.50 3.90
CA LYS A 609 -11.56 17.31 4.67
C LYS A 609 -11.35 17.53 6.17
N GLU A 610 -12.28 17.04 6.99
CA GLU A 610 -12.15 16.82 8.43
C GLU A 610 -11.52 18.00 9.21
N ARG A 611 -12.08 19.22 9.09
CA ARG A 611 -11.49 20.43 9.70
C ARG A 611 -11.29 20.31 11.21
N GLY A 612 -12.25 19.70 11.92
CA GLY A 612 -12.14 19.53 13.38
C GLY A 612 -10.95 18.69 13.85
N LYS A 613 -10.28 17.91 12.98
CA LYS A 613 -9.04 17.20 13.36
C LYS A 613 -7.81 18.12 13.44
N ARG A 614 -7.79 19.22 12.68
CA ARG A 614 -6.66 20.17 12.56
C ARG A 614 -6.17 20.67 13.93
N PRO A 615 -7.04 21.22 14.81
CA PRO A 615 -6.60 21.64 16.14
C PRO A 615 -6.10 20.48 17.01
N MET A 616 -6.70 19.30 16.89
CA MET A 616 -6.30 18.12 17.68
C MET A 616 -4.90 17.64 17.28
N MET A 617 -4.59 17.61 15.98
CA MET A 617 -3.26 17.27 15.46
C MET A 617 -2.18 18.20 16.04
N THR A 618 -2.41 19.52 15.98
CA THR A 618 -1.46 20.51 16.54
C THR A 618 -1.28 20.33 18.04
N LYS A 619 -2.37 20.14 18.79
CA LYS A 619 -2.31 19.95 20.24
C LYS A 619 -1.45 18.74 20.60
N ILE A 620 -1.67 17.60 19.93
CA ILE A 620 -0.90 16.37 20.15
C ILE A 620 0.57 16.58 19.82
N ALA A 621 0.87 17.18 18.66
CA ALA A 621 2.25 17.49 18.26
C ALA A 621 2.94 18.38 19.30
N ALA A 622 2.26 19.42 19.77
CA ALA A 622 2.78 20.39 20.74
C ALA A 622 2.96 19.79 22.15
N GLU A 623 2.14 18.83 22.54
CA GLU A 623 2.26 18.12 23.82
C GLU A 623 3.39 17.08 23.81
N LYS A 624 3.65 16.44 22.66
CA LYS A 624 4.55 15.30 22.55
C LYS A 624 5.90 15.59 21.87
N SER A 625 6.08 16.78 21.30
CA SER A 625 7.32 17.20 20.64
C SER A 625 7.85 18.48 21.26
N ASP A 626 9.17 18.60 21.36
CA ASP A 626 9.82 19.80 21.90
C ASP A 626 9.75 20.98 20.91
N VAL A 627 9.76 20.68 19.62
CA VAL A 627 9.59 21.64 18.53
C VAL A 627 8.55 21.12 17.54
N VAL A 628 7.60 21.97 17.18
CA VAL A 628 6.59 21.67 16.16
C VAL A 628 6.74 22.65 15.00
N MET A 629 6.72 22.14 13.78
CA MET A 629 6.65 22.90 12.54
C MET A 629 5.32 22.57 11.84
N LEU A 630 4.39 23.53 11.85
CA LEU A 630 3.12 23.41 11.16
C LEU A 630 3.27 23.78 9.68
N THR A 631 2.64 23.01 8.81
CA THR A 631 2.64 23.28 7.37
C THR A 631 1.35 22.80 6.69
N SER A 632 1.21 23.05 5.39
CA SER A 632 0.14 22.48 4.59
C SER A 632 0.54 21.08 4.08
N ASP A 633 -0.44 20.19 3.95
CA ASP A 633 -0.24 18.88 3.32
C ASP A 633 -0.70 18.96 1.85
N ASN A 634 -1.94 18.58 1.58
CA ASN A 634 -2.61 18.72 0.29
C ASN A 634 -3.73 19.75 0.45
N PRO A 635 -3.45 21.06 0.23
CA PRO A 635 -4.44 22.12 0.46
C PRO A 635 -5.67 22.05 -0.45
N ALA A 636 -5.60 21.37 -1.61
CA ALA A 636 -6.71 21.32 -2.58
C ALA A 636 -7.17 22.75 -2.93
N SER A 637 -8.47 23.06 -2.94
CA SER A 637 -8.95 24.42 -3.22
C SER A 637 -8.95 25.38 -2.01
N GLU A 638 -8.54 24.92 -0.83
CA GLU A 638 -8.49 25.74 0.38
C GLU A 638 -7.18 26.54 0.49
N ASP A 639 -7.23 27.76 1.02
CA ASP A 639 -6.04 28.57 1.28
C ASP A 639 -5.18 27.88 2.37
N PRO A 640 -3.90 27.57 2.12
CA PRO A 640 -2.99 27.00 3.12
C PRO A 640 -2.95 27.79 4.43
N LEU A 641 -3.11 29.11 4.39
CA LEU A 641 -3.10 29.96 5.59
C LEU A 641 -4.35 29.76 6.44
N ASP A 642 -5.49 29.45 5.84
CA ASP A 642 -6.72 29.11 6.57
C ASP A 642 -6.56 27.76 7.29
N ILE A 643 -5.98 26.76 6.62
CA ILE A 643 -5.68 25.46 7.22
C ILE A 643 -4.75 25.65 8.44
N LEU A 644 -3.72 26.48 8.29
CA LEU A 644 -2.78 26.79 9.36
C LEU A 644 -3.42 27.56 10.52
N ASP A 645 -4.37 28.46 10.26
CA ASP A 645 -5.13 29.15 11.30
C ASP A 645 -5.99 28.17 12.12
N ASP A 646 -6.68 27.24 11.44
CA ASP A 646 -7.42 26.16 12.10
C ASP A 646 -6.50 25.29 12.96
N MET A 647 -5.31 24.95 12.44
CA MET A 647 -4.30 24.19 13.19
C MET A 647 -3.81 24.95 14.43
N LEU A 648 -3.53 26.26 14.34
CA LEU A 648 -3.08 27.09 15.46
C LEU A 648 -4.09 27.15 16.60
N SER A 649 -5.39 27.03 16.30
CA SER A 649 -6.44 27.03 17.31
C SER A 649 -6.29 25.89 18.33
N GLY A 650 -5.58 24.80 17.96
CA GLY A 650 -5.23 23.68 18.84
C GLY A 650 -4.37 24.05 20.05
N VAL A 651 -3.60 25.15 19.96
CA VAL A 651 -2.84 25.73 21.07
C VAL A 651 -3.42 27.05 21.57
N GLY A 652 -4.65 27.37 21.15
CA GLY A 652 -5.37 28.59 21.54
C GLY A 652 -4.83 29.85 20.90
N TRP A 653 -4.14 29.75 19.76
CA TRP A 653 -3.62 30.88 18.99
C TRP A 653 -4.42 31.10 17.71
N THR A 654 -4.33 32.31 17.19
CA THR A 654 -4.75 32.68 15.83
C THR A 654 -3.54 33.08 15.00
N MET A 655 -3.67 33.05 13.67
CA MET A 655 -2.66 33.53 12.74
C MET A 655 -2.29 35.01 13.02
N GLU A 656 -3.27 35.85 13.39
CA GLU A 656 -3.02 37.24 13.75
C GLU A 656 -2.11 37.37 14.99
N GLU A 657 -2.35 36.55 16.02
CA GLU A 657 -1.51 36.52 17.23
C GLU A 657 -0.11 36.00 16.92
N TYR A 658 0.00 34.92 16.13
CA TYR A 658 1.29 34.38 15.71
C TYR A 658 2.11 35.43 14.93
N LEU A 659 1.49 36.15 14.00
CA LEU A 659 2.14 37.18 13.18
C LEU A 659 2.58 38.41 13.99
N LYS A 660 1.91 38.74 15.10
CA LYS A 660 2.34 39.83 16.00
C LYS A 660 3.70 39.54 16.63
N HIS A 661 4.01 38.28 16.89
CA HIS A 661 5.27 37.85 17.50
C HIS A 661 6.42 37.77 16.48
N GLY A 662 6.12 37.39 15.23
CA GLY A 662 7.12 37.30 14.16
C GLY A 662 7.78 38.61 13.74
N ALA A 663 7.30 39.78 14.18
CA ALA A 663 7.90 41.08 13.82
C ALA A 663 9.30 41.31 14.42
N ASN A 664 9.70 40.54 15.43
CA ASN A 664 11.02 40.61 16.08
C ASN A 664 11.80 39.29 15.99
N ASP A 665 11.45 38.40 15.05
CA ASP A 665 12.00 37.03 14.93
C ASP A 665 11.90 36.19 16.22
N TYR A 666 10.99 36.56 17.13
CA TYR A 666 10.82 35.90 18.42
C TYR A 666 9.41 35.34 18.57
N TYR A 667 9.31 34.01 18.56
CA TYR A 667 8.07 33.29 18.83
C TYR A 667 8.07 32.84 20.29
N PRO A 668 7.12 33.28 21.13
CA PRO A 668 7.08 32.90 22.53
C PRO A 668 6.91 31.38 22.64
N PRO A 669 7.58 30.72 23.60
CA PRO A 669 7.35 29.31 23.85
C PRO A 669 5.91 29.09 24.32
N LEU A 670 5.38 27.90 24.04
CA LEU A 670 4.11 27.44 24.57
C LEU A 670 4.17 27.32 26.10
N PRO A 671 3.03 27.22 26.81
CA PRO A 671 3.01 27.13 28.27
C PRO A 671 3.83 25.96 28.86
N ASN A 672 4.06 24.91 28.08
CA ASN A 672 4.89 23.75 28.43
C ASN A 672 6.39 23.96 28.16
N GLY A 673 6.80 25.11 27.60
CA GLY A 673 8.18 25.43 27.24
C GLY A 673 8.59 24.96 25.83
N HIS A 674 7.70 24.28 25.11
CA HIS A 674 7.98 23.80 23.75
C HIS A 674 7.85 24.94 22.73
N ARG A 675 8.41 24.73 21.54
CA ARG A 675 8.40 25.71 20.46
C ARG A 675 7.43 25.31 19.36
N LEU A 676 6.79 26.30 18.77
CA LEU A 676 5.93 26.12 17.61
C LEU A 676 6.29 27.14 16.54
N PHE A 677 6.54 26.64 15.34
CA PHE A 677 6.77 27.39 14.13
C PHE A 677 5.72 27.00 13.09
N LEU A 678 5.53 27.85 12.09
CA LEU A 678 4.68 27.54 10.95
C LEU A 678 5.26 28.07 9.65
N HIS A 679 5.08 27.31 8.58
CA HIS A 679 5.39 27.71 7.22
C HIS A 679 4.39 27.07 6.25
N ASP A 680 3.76 27.85 5.39
CA ASP A 680 2.75 27.39 4.42
C ASP A 680 3.33 26.46 3.35
N ILE A 681 4.56 26.72 2.91
CA ILE A 681 5.31 25.85 1.98
C ILE A 681 5.92 24.65 2.71
N ARG A 682 5.44 23.44 2.41
CA ARG A 682 5.89 22.18 3.02
C ARG A 682 7.37 21.89 2.83
N ARG A 683 7.91 22.11 1.62
CA ARG A 683 9.35 22.00 1.32
C ARG A 683 10.20 22.76 2.35
N VAL A 684 9.84 24.01 2.60
CA VAL A 684 10.58 24.89 3.52
C VAL A 684 10.43 24.40 4.96
N ALA A 685 9.23 24.02 5.38
CA ALA A 685 8.97 23.46 6.71
C ALA A 685 9.80 22.20 7.00
N VAL A 686 9.85 21.27 6.03
CA VAL A 686 10.60 20.01 6.13
C VAL A 686 12.10 20.30 6.23
N ARG A 687 12.65 21.07 5.28
CA ARG A 687 14.08 21.42 5.26
C ARG A 687 14.50 22.17 6.52
N ALA A 688 13.65 23.07 7.02
CA ALA A 688 13.87 23.80 8.26
C ALA A 688 13.96 22.86 9.47
N ALA A 689 13.02 21.92 9.60
CA ALA A 689 13.04 20.95 10.70
C ALA A 689 14.25 20.03 10.66
N VAL A 690 14.65 19.56 9.47
CA VAL A 690 15.88 18.76 9.29
C VAL A 690 17.12 19.56 9.70
N ALA A 691 17.22 20.84 9.31
CA ALA A 691 18.32 21.71 9.69
C ALA A 691 18.38 22.05 11.20
N MET A 692 17.26 21.93 11.92
CA MET A 692 17.23 22.04 13.38
C MET A 692 17.79 20.80 14.09
N GLY A 693 17.89 19.65 13.41
CA GLY A 693 18.35 18.40 14.01
C GLY A 693 19.77 18.50 14.55
N GLU A 694 19.99 17.99 15.77
CA GLU A 694 21.31 17.88 16.40
C GLU A 694 21.55 16.44 16.88
N GLN A 695 22.79 16.10 17.22
CA GLN A 695 23.15 14.76 17.69
C GLN A 695 22.20 14.23 18.77
N GLY A 696 21.63 13.04 18.52
CA GLY A 696 20.71 12.35 19.42
C GLY A 696 19.26 12.85 19.34
N ASP A 697 18.94 13.81 18.49
CA ASP A 697 17.56 14.21 18.20
C ASP A 697 16.86 13.22 17.28
N VAL A 698 15.56 13.43 17.12
CA VAL A 698 14.77 12.84 16.05
C VAL A 698 13.88 13.91 15.41
N VAL A 699 13.90 13.96 14.08
CA VAL A 699 13.00 14.76 13.26
C VAL A 699 11.93 13.83 12.71
N VAL A 700 10.66 14.14 12.95
CA VAL A 700 9.50 13.36 12.50
C VAL A 700 8.75 14.19 11.47
N VAL A 701 8.65 13.70 10.23
CA VAL A 701 7.85 14.33 9.17
C VAL A 701 6.65 13.43 8.90
N THR A 702 5.45 13.96 9.15
CA THR A 702 4.22 13.16 9.12
C THR A 702 3.13 13.77 8.24
N GLY A 703 2.15 12.94 7.86
CA GLY A 703 0.97 13.29 7.07
C GLY A 703 0.96 12.59 5.72
N LYS A 704 1.99 12.83 4.89
CA LYS A 704 2.09 12.25 3.54
C LYS A 704 2.60 10.81 3.53
N GLY A 705 3.59 10.47 4.36
CA GLY A 705 4.20 9.13 4.35
C GLY A 705 4.82 8.81 2.98
N ASN A 706 4.20 7.91 2.22
CA ASN A 706 4.66 7.46 0.91
C ASN A 706 4.09 8.28 -0.26
N ASP A 707 3.19 9.23 -0.01
CA ASP A 707 2.58 10.08 -1.04
C ASP A 707 3.62 11.01 -1.68
N THR A 708 3.78 10.91 -3.00
CA THR A 708 4.80 11.66 -3.77
C THR A 708 4.22 12.84 -4.53
N TYR A 709 3.19 13.48 -3.99
CA TYR A 709 2.54 14.61 -4.65
C TYR A 709 1.97 15.63 -3.67
N GLN A 710 1.85 16.87 -4.14
CA GLN A 710 1.12 17.94 -3.48
C GLN A 710 -0.02 18.43 -4.38
N MET A 711 -1.23 18.55 -3.81
CA MET A 711 -2.41 19.06 -4.53
C MET A 711 -2.69 20.52 -4.20
N GLU A 712 -2.72 21.39 -5.21
CA GLU A 712 -3.15 22.79 -5.10
C GLU A 712 -4.16 23.12 -6.21
N GLY A 713 -5.41 23.37 -5.83
CA GLY A 713 -6.56 23.30 -6.73
C GLY A 713 -6.60 21.95 -7.45
N ASP A 714 -6.69 22.02 -8.79
CA ASP A 714 -6.71 20.83 -9.66
C ASP A 714 -5.31 20.34 -10.05
N LYS A 715 -4.24 21.02 -9.58
CA LYS A 715 -2.87 20.65 -9.95
C LYS A 715 -2.31 19.63 -8.97
N LYS A 716 -1.77 18.55 -9.54
CA LYS A 716 -0.96 17.55 -8.85
C LYS A 716 0.50 17.78 -9.20
N GLU A 717 1.27 18.34 -8.28
CA GLU A 717 2.70 18.54 -8.45
C GLU A 717 3.49 17.45 -7.72
N PHE A 718 4.65 17.07 -8.26
CA PHE A 718 5.51 16.10 -7.62
C PHE A 718 6.14 16.70 -6.36
N PHE A 719 6.01 15.98 -5.24
CA PHE A 719 6.57 16.37 -3.96
C PHE A 719 6.72 15.13 -3.08
N ASP A 720 7.94 14.84 -2.62
CA ASP A 720 8.22 13.67 -1.78
C ASP A 720 8.99 14.10 -0.53
N ASP A 721 8.40 13.94 0.66
CA ASP A 721 9.04 14.28 1.94
C ASP A 721 10.40 13.57 2.12
N ARG A 722 10.56 12.36 1.56
CA ARG A 722 11.81 11.58 1.65
C ARG A 722 12.91 12.23 0.84
N GLU A 723 12.61 12.67 -0.39
CA GLU A 723 13.58 13.38 -1.24
C GLU A 723 13.96 14.71 -0.61
N GLU A 724 12.98 15.48 -0.10
CA GLU A 724 13.25 16.75 0.59
C GLU A 724 14.13 16.57 1.83
N CYS A 725 13.93 15.49 2.60
CA CYS A 725 14.78 15.17 3.74
C CYS A 725 16.20 14.79 3.32
N ARG A 726 16.35 13.91 2.31
CA ARG A 726 17.67 13.50 1.79
C ARG A 726 18.45 14.70 1.26
N GLU A 727 17.80 15.56 0.48
CA GLU A 727 18.41 16.79 -0.02
C GLU A 727 18.82 17.73 1.12
N ALA A 728 17.95 17.94 2.12
CA ALA A 728 18.28 18.77 3.26
C ALA A 728 19.52 18.26 4.03
N LEU A 729 19.59 16.94 4.27
CA LEU A 729 20.66 16.29 5.02
C LEU A 729 22.05 16.52 4.41
N GLN A 730 22.15 16.66 3.08
CA GLN A 730 23.43 16.97 2.40
C GLN A 730 24.06 18.31 2.84
N TYR A 731 23.26 19.25 3.34
CA TYR A 731 23.71 20.60 3.72
C TYR A 731 23.80 20.81 5.24
N VAL A 732 23.23 19.93 6.07
CA VAL A 732 23.16 20.09 7.53
C VAL A 732 24.54 20.26 8.15
N ASP A 733 25.50 19.44 7.71
CA ASP A 733 26.89 19.49 8.16
C ASP A 733 27.55 20.85 7.89
N GLN A 734 27.26 21.45 6.73
CA GLN A 734 27.80 22.76 6.34
C GLN A 734 27.13 23.87 7.15
N LEU A 735 25.82 23.77 7.35
CA LEU A 735 25.04 24.70 8.18
C LEU A 735 25.55 24.70 9.62
N HIS A 736 25.72 23.55 10.25
CA HIS A 736 26.25 23.45 11.61
C HIS A 736 27.67 24.01 11.72
N ARG A 737 28.54 23.75 10.73
CA ARG A 737 29.91 24.30 10.70
C ARG A 737 29.95 25.82 10.51
N SER A 738 28.94 26.40 9.88
CA SER A 738 28.85 27.85 9.67
C SER A 738 28.59 28.63 10.97
N GLY A 739 28.16 27.94 12.04
CA GLY A 739 27.84 28.55 13.33
C GLY A 739 26.53 29.35 13.34
N ILE A 740 25.69 29.18 12.32
CA ILE A 740 24.32 29.71 12.30
C ILE A 740 23.49 28.94 13.32
N ASP A 741 22.83 29.66 14.23
CA ASP A 741 21.86 29.07 15.16
C ASP A 741 20.58 28.72 14.40
N THR A 742 20.42 27.43 14.06
CA THR A 742 19.26 26.91 13.34
C THR A 742 18.03 26.79 14.25
N SER A 743 18.21 26.83 15.57
CA SER A 743 17.12 26.65 16.54
C SER A 743 16.17 27.84 16.59
N GLU A 744 16.68 29.06 16.38
CA GLU A 744 15.93 30.32 16.40
C GLU A 744 15.88 31.00 15.03
N PHE A 745 16.32 30.32 13.97
CA PHE A 745 16.41 30.92 12.66
C PHE A 745 15.02 31.35 12.17
N PRO A 746 14.85 32.56 11.59
CA PRO A 746 13.57 32.99 11.09
C PRO A 746 13.31 32.33 9.72
N TRP A 747 12.90 31.06 9.77
CA TRP A 747 12.67 30.19 8.60
C TRP A 747 11.67 30.75 7.58
N ARG A 748 10.93 31.81 7.92
CA ARG A 748 10.02 32.53 7.02
C ARG A 748 10.73 33.31 5.90
N TYR A 749 12.01 33.65 6.06
CA TYR A 749 12.75 34.49 5.11
C TYR A 749 13.71 33.74 4.20
N VAL A 750 13.73 32.40 4.29
CA VAL A 750 14.78 31.59 3.68
C VAL A 750 14.19 30.80 2.54
N SER A 751 14.43 31.28 1.32
CA SER A 751 14.34 30.46 0.12
C SER A 751 15.64 29.66 0.06
N PHE A 752 15.60 28.38 0.42
CA PHE A 752 16.72 27.44 0.24
C PHE A 752 16.73 26.87 -1.17
#